data_AF-A0A510TXK2-F1
#
_entry.id   AF-A0A510TXK2-F1
#
_cell.length_a   1.000
_cell.length_b   1.000
_cell.length_c   1.000
_cell.angle_alpha   90.00
_cell.angle_beta   90.00
_cell.angle_gamma   90.00
#
_symmetry.space_group_name_H-M   'P 1'
#
loop_
_entity.id
_entity.type
_entity.pdbx_description
1 polymer ?
#
loop_
_entity_poly.entity_id
_entity_poly.type
_entity_poly.pdbx_seq_one_letter_code
_entity_poly.pdbx_strand_id
1 'polypeptide(L)'
;MAQVMIHADDVVGQALFAEETGGFSLTDRLGGGIDVTAFARQPERYLTAVLRPESGDSMALSLLVYVTGEKSPAMTIRFGILPTVRSTMVLDKEWFKGAVLFPDAPVGGLKVVCHGHAVALADITKLELVTLPTAAPVTLHITNLHYTDTYPRIGLDQTVLVDQFGQTIAKEWPEKIHSEGELQERLRAAADQAPQIPVSSWDKYGGDMTRQLTKGTGFFATQKTDDRWYLVDPVGNAFFSLGVDGVGAANDCRIEGIHRYLDWLPEHSDPEYTHFFATGHTPAGKPVESFAFAQANLQRAFGPDWQARWQDMMLHQLRGLGINTIGNWSDRALIRRQAMPYVTMLPQFPDTTAHIFRDFPDVFAPEYTEAAQQSAQALAARKDDPWLIGYFLRNEPSWAFVDHLNLGAEVLANPTRTATKERLVADLQDQYATIAALNTAWHTDFTDFAALYNTPTVPPAAADDLRAFSRKMVKQYVSVPAKACRAVDPQHLILGMRWAWVSDPDLIAGWEDCDVFSINCYAMDPTKELDQVRDLGVDQPVMIGEFHFGALDAGPTATGLEAVSNQNDRGTAFRHYCEHVAAHPNGIGCHYFQCYDQFALGRFDGENYNIGLFDICSQPYQALGAAIKETARHIDDINAGEAQGTAPLVTELPMIAY
;
A
#
# COMPACT_ATOMS: atom_id res chain seq x y z
N MET A 1 7.84 23.97 11.93
CA MET A 1 7.75 23.13 13.14
C MET A 1 9.16 22.84 13.59
N ALA A 2 9.50 23.04 14.86
CA ALA A 2 10.79 22.59 15.38
C ALA A 2 10.85 21.06 15.24
N GLN A 3 11.95 20.53 14.67
CA GLN A 3 12.23 19.10 14.69
C GLN A 3 12.26 18.66 16.16
N VAL A 4 11.25 17.91 16.59
CA VAL A 4 11.31 17.19 17.85
C VAL A 4 12.29 16.05 17.62
N MET A 5 13.53 16.21 18.07
CA MET A 5 14.46 15.09 18.17
C MET A 5 13.90 14.18 19.25
N ILE A 6 13.49 12.97 18.86
CA ILE A 6 13.15 11.92 19.80
C ILE A 6 14.49 11.33 20.25
N HIS A 7 14.94 11.63 21.46
CA HIS A 7 16.16 11.02 21.96
C HIS A 7 15.92 9.52 22.21
N ALA A 8 16.98 8.71 22.10
CA ALA A 8 16.88 7.27 22.38
C ALA A 8 16.23 7.01 23.76
N ASP A 9 16.47 7.88 24.74
CA ASP A 9 15.95 7.80 26.11
C ASP A 9 14.47 8.21 26.24
N ASP A 10 13.91 8.86 25.22
CA ASP A 10 12.50 9.30 25.17
C ASP A 10 11.56 8.17 24.69
N VAL A 11 12.12 7.05 24.22
CA VAL A 11 11.36 5.92 23.66
C VAL A 11 11.24 4.81 24.71
N VAL A 12 9.99 4.47 25.08
CA VAL A 12 9.67 3.29 25.89
C VAL A 12 10.05 2.02 25.11
N GLY A 13 11.27 1.53 25.33
CA GLY A 13 11.83 0.35 24.63
C GLY A 13 13.24 -0.05 25.05
N GLN A 14 13.94 0.74 25.87
CA GLN A 14 15.32 0.43 26.28
C GLN A 14 15.44 -0.61 27.41
N ALA A 15 14.37 -1.28 27.81
CA ALA A 15 14.45 -2.32 28.82
C ALA A 15 14.98 -3.62 28.19
N LEU A 16 15.84 -4.33 28.90
CA LEU A 16 15.98 -5.75 28.62
C LEU A 16 14.66 -6.44 28.98
N PHE A 17 14.28 -7.46 28.21
CA PHE A 17 13.18 -8.33 28.61
C PHE A 17 13.41 -8.83 30.03
N ALA A 18 12.35 -8.79 30.84
CA ALA A 18 12.33 -9.45 32.13
C ALA A 18 12.45 -10.98 31.95
N GLU A 19 12.66 -11.69 33.06
CA GLU A 19 12.64 -13.15 33.06
C GLU A 19 11.27 -13.66 32.55
N GLU A 20 11.31 -14.60 31.61
CA GLU A 20 10.10 -15.22 31.07
C GLU A 20 9.55 -16.25 32.06
N THR A 21 8.25 -16.20 32.32
CA THR A 21 7.55 -17.07 33.26
C THR A 21 6.30 -17.65 32.60
N GLY A 22 6.07 -18.95 32.82
CA GLY A 22 5.02 -19.69 32.13
C GLY A 22 5.22 -19.74 30.62
N GLY A 23 4.26 -20.34 29.91
CA GLY A 23 4.22 -20.34 28.45
C GLY A 23 4.00 -21.70 27.83
N PHE A 24 3.93 -21.69 26.50
CA PHE A 24 3.76 -22.86 25.64
C PHE A 24 4.32 -22.54 24.25
N SER A 25 4.41 -23.57 23.41
CA SER A 25 4.89 -23.45 22.05
C SER A 25 3.82 -23.89 21.05
N LEU A 26 3.73 -23.21 19.93
CA LEU A 26 2.93 -23.60 18.77
C LEU A 26 3.90 -24.02 17.67
N THR A 27 3.82 -25.27 17.22
CA THR A 27 4.64 -25.79 16.11
C THR A 27 3.72 -26.34 15.04
N ASP A 28 3.54 -25.60 13.95
CA ASP A 28 2.77 -26.06 12.79
C ASP A 28 3.27 -25.38 11.50
N ARG A 29 2.99 -26.01 10.36
CA ARG A 29 3.12 -25.42 9.03
C ARG A 29 1.79 -24.87 8.52
N LEU A 30 0.67 -25.48 8.90
CA LEU A 30 -0.67 -25.10 8.43
C LEU A 30 -1.29 -23.97 9.25
N GLY A 31 -0.58 -23.47 10.26
CA GLY A 31 -1.10 -22.56 11.27
C GLY A 31 -1.67 -23.30 12.48
N GLY A 32 -1.52 -22.71 13.66
CA GLY A 32 -2.05 -23.21 14.94
C GLY A 32 -2.62 -22.07 15.75
N GLY A 33 -3.55 -22.36 16.67
CA GLY A 33 -4.30 -21.32 17.38
C GLY A 33 -4.54 -21.61 18.85
N ILE A 34 -4.73 -20.53 19.61
CA ILE A 34 -5.19 -20.58 21.00
C ILE A 34 -6.49 -19.79 21.16
N ASP A 35 -7.39 -20.32 22.00
CA ASP A 35 -8.58 -19.60 22.42
C ASP A 35 -8.19 -18.55 23.46
N VAL A 36 -8.45 -17.28 23.13
CA VAL A 36 -8.27 -16.12 24.02
C VAL A 36 -9.58 -15.38 24.25
N THR A 37 -10.72 -16.07 24.08
CA THR A 37 -12.07 -15.50 24.22
C THR A 37 -12.31 -14.84 25.57
N ALA A 38 -11.63 -15.33 26.61
CA ALA A 38 -11.68 -14.71 27.94
C ALA A 38 -11.31 -13.22 27.91
N PHE A 39 -10.42 -12.78 27.00
CA PHE A 39 -10.01 -11.38 26.87
C PHE A 39 -11.20 -10.43 26.68
N ALA A 40 -12.17 -10.79 25.83
CA ALA A 40 -13.37 -9.97 25.59
C ALA A 40 -14.20 -9.72 26.87
N ARG A 41 -14.07 -10.60 27.87
CA ARG A 41 -14.85 -10.57 29.13
C ARG A 41 -14.06 -9.98 30.30
N GLN A 42 -12.75 -9.84 30.17
CA GLN A 42 -11.93 -9.21 31.20
C GLN A 42 -12.22 -7.71 31.29
N PRO A 43 -12.10 -7.06 32.47
CA PRO A 43 -12.17 -5.61 32.56
C PRO A 43 -10.94 -4.92 31.94
N GLU A 44 -9.77 -5.57 31.94
CA GLU A 44 -8.52 -4.96 31.53
C GLU A 44 -8.49 -4.60 30.03
N ARG A 45 -7.91 -3.45 29.69
CA ARG A 45 -7.85 -2.96 28.31
C ARG A 45 -6.99 -3.83 27.38
N TYR A 46 -5.83 -4.30 27.84
CA TYR A 46 -4.83 -4.95 26.98
C TYR A 46 -4.66 -6.43 27.30
N LEU A 47 -4.40 -7.23 26.25
CA LEU A 47 -3.83 -8.56 26.34
C LEU A 47 -2.40 -8.51 25.80
N THR A 48 -1.44 -8.94 26.61
CA THR A 48 -0.02 -8.86 26.26
C THR A 48 0.66 -10.21 26.38
N ALA A 49 1.69 -10.44 25.56
CA ALA A 49 2.55 -11.62 25.62
C ALA A 49 3.95 -11.31 25.09
N VAL A 50 4.91 -12.15 25.45
CA VAL A 50 6.23 -12.20 24.79
C VAL A 50 6.18 -13.31 23.75
N LEU A 51 6.55 -12.97 22.51
CA LEU A 51 6.58 -13.85 21.36
C LEU A 51 8.03 -14.09 20.95
N ARG A 52 8.42 -15.35 20.74
CA ARG A 52 9.75 -15.71 20.24
C ARG A 52 9.66 -16.77 19.15
N PRO A 53 9.86 -16.40 17.87
CA PRO A 53 9.85 -17.36 16.77
C PRO A 53 11.19 -18.09 16.65
N GLU A 54 11.16 -19.40 16.42
CA GLU A 54 12.29 -20.20 15.98
C GLU A 54 12.31 -20.25 14.45
N SER A 55 12.58 -19.10 13.86
CA SER A 55 12.61 -18.90 12.41
C SER A 55 13.71 -17.91 12.03
N GLY A 56 14.36 -18.13 10.89
CA GLY A 56 15.25 -17.16 10.25
C GLY A 56 14.49 -16.07 9.47
N ASP A 57 13.20 -16.27 9.25
CA ASP A 57 12.28 -15.36 8.57
C ASP A 57 11.21 -14.83 9.54
N SER A 58 10.66 -13.66 9.24
CA SER A 58 9.56 -13.05 10.00
C SER A 58 8.37 -14.01 10.06
N MET A 59 7.47 -13.77 11.02
CA MET A 59 6.19 -14.47 11.06
C MET A 59 5.06 -13.46 11.20
N ALA A 60 3.86 -13.86 10.79
CA ALA A 60 2.64 -13.11 11.01
C ALA A 60 1.65 -13.92 11.86
N LEU A 61 0.93 -13.22 12.73
CA LEU A 61 -0.14 -13.74 13.56
C LEU A 61 -1.44 -13.01 13.25
N SER A 62 -2.57 -13.63 13.53
CA SER A 62 -3.88 -12.98 13.45
C SER A 62 -4.71 -13.25 14.70
N LEU A 63 -5.37 -12.23 15.23
CA LEU A 63 -6.49 -12.38 16.12
C LEU A 63 -7.78 -12.40 15.28
N LEU A 64 -8.44 -13.55 15.24
CA LEU A 64 -9.73 -13.73 14.59
C LEU A 64 -10.86 -13.47 15.58
N VAL A 65 -11.77 -12.57 15.22
CA VAL A 65 -12.90 -12.15 16.06
C VAL A 65 -14.19 -12.68 15.47
N TYR A 66 -14.86 -13.59 16.18
CA TYR A 66 -16.15 -14.14 15.76
C TYR A 66 -17.28 -13.59 16.63
N VAL A 67 -18.41 -13.28 16.00
CA VAL A 67 -19.61 -12.77 16.65
C VAL A 67 -20.81 -13.68 16.40
N THR A 68 -21.88 -13.47 17.15
CA THR A 68 -23.09 -14.27 17.01
C THR A 68 -23.71 -14.10 15.63
N GLY A 69 -23.92 -15.21 14.92
CA GLY A 69 -24.62 -15.22 13.62
C GLY A 69 -23.70 -15.23 12.40
N GLU A 70 -22.39 -15.02 12.57
CA GLU A 70 -21.42 -15.02 11.48
C GLU A 70 -20.62 -16.34 11.40
N LYS A 71 -20.35 -16.80 10.18
CA LYS A 71 -19.56 -18.02 9.91
C LYS A 71 -18.08 -17.74 9.73
N SER A 72 -17.73 -16.50 9.38
CA SER A 72 -16.37 -16.01 9.20
C SER A 72 -16.04 -15.03 10.32
N PRO A 73 -14.77 -14.69 10.54
CA PRO A 73 -14.41 -13.63 11.46
C PRO A 73 -15.03 -12.29 11.01
N ALA A 74 -15.73 -11.61 11.90
CA ALA A 74 -16.24 -10.25 11.70
C ALA A 74 -15.10 -9.22 11.62
N MET A 75 -14.00 -9.52 12.32
CA MET A 75 -12.78 -8.72 12.33
C MET A 75 -11.56 -9.63 12.38
N THR A 76 -10.49 -9.21 11.70
CA THR A 76 -9.17 -9.85 11.74
C THR A 76 -8.13 -8.78 12.08
N ILE A 77 -7.39 -8.97 13.16
CA ILE A 77 -6.27 -8.12 13.53
C ILE A 77 -4.98 -8.89 13.28
N ARG A 78 -4.24 -8.50 12.25
CA ARG A 78 -3.01 -9.17 11.85
C ARG A 78 -1.79 -8.35 12.22
N PHE A 79 -0.71 -9.00 12.64
CA PHE A 79 0.54 -8.32 12.95
C PHE A 79 1.76 -9.22 12.77
N GLY A 80 2.89 -8.59 12.47
CA GLY A 80 4.15 -9.26 12.25
C GLY A 80 5.09 -9.27 13.45
N ILE A 81 5.99 -10.25 13.44
CA ILE A 81 7.08 -10.36 14.39
C ILE A 81 8.41 -10.57 13.67
N LEU A 82 9.47 -9.97 14.21
CA LEU A 82 10.84 -10.11 13.72
C LEU A 82 11.35 -11.55 13.96
N PRO A 83 12.21 -12.08 13.08
CA PRO A 83 12.82 -13.38 13.27
C PRO A 83 13.84 -13.38 14.41
N THR A 84 14.08 -14.56 15.01
CA THR A 84 15.17 -14.85 15.96
C THR A 84 15.22 -14.03 17.27
N VAL A 85 14.41 -12.99 17.42
CA VAL A 85 14.34 -12.13 18.60
C VAL A 85 12.97 -12.17 19.26
N ARG A 86 12.91 -11.73 20.51
CA ARG A 86 11.68 -11.57 21.24
C ARG A 86 10.95 -10.29 20.83
N SER A 87 9.64 -10.38 20.70
CA SER A 87 8.73 -9.26 20.44
C SER A 87 7.63 -9.22 21.51
N THR A 88 7.23 -8.03 21.94
CA THR A 88 6.05 -7.87 22.80
C THR A 88 4.80 -7.71 21.95
N MET A 89 3.85 -8.63 22.09
CA MET A 89 2.49 -8.48 21.56
C MET A 89 1.66 -7.59 22.50
N VAL A 90 0.94 -6.63 21.94
CA VAL A 90 -0.02 -5.80 22.67
C VAL A 90 -1.32 -5.74 21.84
N LEU A 91 -2.37 -6.42 22.31
CA LEU A 91 -3.71 -6.34 21.73
C LEU A 91 -4.55 -5.35 22.53
N ASP A 92 -5.15 -4.38 21.86
CA ASP A 92 -5.97 -3.32 22.47
C ASP A 92 -7.45 -3.50 22.16
N LYS A 93 -8.31 -3.52 23.18
CA LYS A 93 -9.77 -3.59 23.04
C LYS A 93 -10.36 -2.43 22.23
N GLU A 94 -9.70 -1.28 22.21
CA GLU A 94 -10.16 -0.13 21.44
C GLU A 94 -10.22 -0.43 19.92
N TRP A 95 -9.42 -1.38 19.43
CA TRP A 95 -9.42 -1.77 18.02
C TRP A 95 -10.73 -2.44 17.58
N PHE A 96 -11.47 -3.08 18.50
CA PHE A 96 -12.77 -3.68 18.19
C PHE A 96 -13.84 -2.65 17.78
N LYS A 97 -13.60 -1.35 18.01
CA LYS A 97 -14.46 -0.28 17.51
C LYS A 97 -14.36 -0.09 15.99
N GLY A 98 -13.41 -0.73 15.29
CA GLY A 98 -13.27 -0.69 13.83
C GLY A 98 -12.87 0.68 13.26
N ALA A 99 -12.51 1.64 14.12
CA ALA A 99 -12.23 3.02 13.77
C ALA A 99 -10.82 3.26 13.17
N VAL A 100 -9.90 2.31 13.33
CA VAL A 100 -8.51 2.40 12.87
C VAL A 100 -8.17 1.17 12.04
N LEU A 101 -7.64 1.39 10.84
CA LEU A 101 -7.13 0.33 9.95
C LEU A 101 -5.69 -0.07 10.29
N PHE A 102 -4.83 0.92 10.58
CA PHE A 102 -3.39 0.72 10.83
C PHE A 102 -2.99 1.30 12.20
N PRO A 103 -3.21 0.57 13.31
CA PRO A 103 -2.78 1.03 14.62
C PRO A 103 -1.25 0.98 14.77
N ASP A 104 -0.73 1.64 15.79
CA ASP A 104 0.70 1.63 16.08
C ASP A 104 1.19 0.26 16.56
N ALA A 105 2.27 -0.21 15.94
CA ALA A 105 3.02 -1.35 16.43
C ALA A 105 3.85 -0.97 17.67
N PRO A 106 3.99 -1.88 18.65
CA PRO A 106 4.99 -1.74 19.71
C PRO A 106 6.40 -1.55 19.14
N VAL A 107 7.31 -0.97 19.92
CA VAL A 107 8.72 -0.84 19.52
C VAL A 107 9.30 -2.23 19.21
N GLY A 108 9.96 -2.38 18.06
CA GLY A 108 10.45 -3.69 17.59
C GLY A 108 9.36 -4.66 17.12
N GLY A 109 8.11 -4.23 17.03
CA GLY A 109 7.02 -4.92 16.32
C GLY A 109 6.93 -4.47 14.86
N LEU A 110 6.40 -5.34 14.02
CA LEU A 110 6.10 -5.05 12.61
C LEU A 110 4.64 -4.58 12.47
N LYS A 111 4.20 -4.36 11.23
CA LYS A 111 2.92 -3.69 10.92
C LYS A 111 1.75 -4.41 11.57
N VAL A 112 0.77 -3.63 12.05
CA VAL A 112 -0.51 -4.12 12.55
C VAL A 112 -1.62 -3.64 11.61
N VAL A 113 -2.53 -4.54 11.25
CA VAL A 113 -3.67 -4.23 10.37
C VAL A 113 -4.95 -4.79 10.96
N CYS A 114 -5.97 -3.93 11.06
CA CYS A 114 -7.30 -4.25 11.56
C CYS A 114 -8.31 -4.25 10.40
N HIS A 115 -8.68 -5.42 9.91
CA HIS A 115 -9.71 -5.60 8.89
C HIS A 115 -11.08 -5.95 9.50
N GLY A 116 -12.14 -5.62 8.77
CA GLY A 116 -13.53 -5.89 9.18
C GLY A 116 -14.25 -4.66 9.71
N HIS A 117 -15.38 -4.89 10.36
CA HIS A 117 -16.27 -3.84 10.90
C HIS A 117 -16.22 -3.78 12.43
N ALA A 118 -16.83 -2.74 13.00
CA ALA A 118 -16.95 -2.61 14.45
C ALA A 118 -17.68 -3.81 15.07
N VAL A 119 -17.20 -4.25 16.23
CA VAL A 119 -17.73 -5.38 17.00
C VAL A 119 -17.94 -4.95 18.45
N ALA A 120 -19.15 -5.13 18.97
CA ALA A 120 -19.40 -4.93 20.39
C ALA A 120 -18.83 -6.11 21.20
N LEU A 121 -18.13 -5.81 22.31
CA LEU A 121 -17.52 -6.82 23.18
C LEU A 121 -18.51 -7.90 23.64
N ALA A 122 -19.77 -7.53 23.87
CA ALA A 122 -20.82 -8.43 24.31
C ALA A 122 -21.26 -9.45 23.24
N ASP A 123 -21.03 -9.14 21.97
CA ASP A 123 -21.43 -9.99 20.83
C ASP A 123 -20.34 -10.98 20.44
N ILE A 124 -19.11 -10.81 20.96
CA ILE A 124 -17.97 -11.68 20.71
C ILE A 124 -18.24 -13.07 21.31
N THR A 125 -18.33 -14.05 20.42
CA THR A 125 -18.53 -15.46 20.80
C THR A 125 -17.21 -16.21 20.93
N LYS A 126 -16.19 -15.79 20.15
CA LYS A 126 -14.88 -16.44 20.12
C LYS A 126 -13.79 -15.45 19.71
N LEU A 127 -12.64 -15.50 20.39
CA LEU A 127 -11.39 -14.88 19.96
C LEU A 127 -10.32 -15.96 19.80
N GLU A 128 -9.70 -16.02 18.63
CA GLU A 128 -8.60 -16.97 18.37
C GLU A 128 -7.34 -16.22 17.94
N LEU A 129 -6.26 -16.40 18.70
CA LEU A 129 -4.94 -15.97 18.27
C LEU A 129 -4.31 -17.11 17.48
N VAL A 130 -4.06 -16.90 16.20
CA VAL A 130 -3.58 -17.92 15.26
C VAL A 130 -2.28 -17.51 14.58
N THR A 131 -1.40 -18.48 14.35
CA THR A 131 -0.29 -18.34 13.40
C THR A 131 -0.80 -18.57 11.98
N LEU A 132 -0.22 -17.87 11.00
CA LEU A 132 -0.54 -18.10 9.60
C LEU A 132 0.23 -19.32 9.05
N PRO A 133 -0.24 -19.92 7.94
CA PRO A 133 0.51 -20.96 7.25
C PRO A 133 1.90 -20.46 6.83
N THR A 134 2.88 -21.35 6.86
CA THR A 134 4.28 -21.07 6.49
C THR A 134 4.78 -22.08 5.47
N ALA A 135 5.85 -21.77 4.73
CA ALA A 135 6.41 -22.70 3.76
C ALA A 135 6.95 -23.99 4.41
N ALA A 136 7.52 -23.86 5.62
CA ALA A 136 8.05 -24.96 6.44
C ALA A 136 7.52 -24.84 7.89
N PRO A 137 7.48 -25.93 8.69
CA PRO A 137 7.06 -25.86 10.08
C PRO A 137 7.90 -24.86 10.88
N VAL A 138 7.25 -23.98 11.63
CA VAL A 138 7.91 -23.01 12.53
C VAL A 138 7.38 -23.18 13.95
N THR A 139 8.27 -23.06 14.93
CA THR A 139 7.90 -23.04 16.35
C THR A 139 7.83 -21.60 16.84
N LEU A 140 6.68 -21.20 17.40
CA LEU A 140 6.52 -19.95 18.12
C LEU A 140 6.38 -20.23 19.62
N HIS A 141 7.24 -19.62 20.43
CA HIS A 141 7.10 -19.63 21.88
C HIS A 141 6.31 -18.42 22.35
N ILE A 142 5.32 -18.66 23.21
CA ILE A 142 4.47 -17.63 23.81
C ILE A 142 4.64 -17.72 25.32
N THR A 143 5.16 -16.65 25.92
CA THR A 143 5.40 -16.54 27.37
C THR A 143 4.77 -15.25 27.92
N ASN A 144 4.65 -15.15 29.24
CA ASN A 144 4.17 -13.95 29.93
C ASN A 144 2.79 -13.44 29.45
N LEU A 145 1.88 -14.35 29.05
CA LEU A 145 0.53 -14.00 28.63
C LEU A 145 -0.29 -13.47 29.82
N HIS A 146 -0.69 -12.20 29.79
CA HIS A 146 -1.47 -11.59 30.88
C HIS A 146 -2.33 -10.40 30.42
N TYR A 147 -3.32 -10.07 31.26
CA TYR A 147 -4.20 -8.91 31.09
C TYR A 147 -3.70 -7.72 31.89
N THR A 148 -3.83 -6.50 31.35
CA THR A 148 -3.41 -5.26 32.04
C THR A 148 -4.18 -4.04 31.53
N ASP A 149 -4.43 -3.06 32.40
CA ASP A 149 -4.95 -1.74 32.02
C ASP A 149 -3.87 -0.73 31.63
N THR A 150 -2.62 -1.03 31.95
CA THR A 150 -1.47 -0.16 31.65
C THR A 150 -0.74 -0.69 30.44
N TYR A 151 -0.44 0.21 29.49
CA TYR A 151 0.37 -0.13 28.33
C TYR A 151 1.74 -0.67 28.80
N PRO A 152 2.16 -1.87 28.36
CA PRO A 152 3.32 -2.53 28.94
C PRO A 152 4.62 -1.82 28.58
N ARG A 153 5.63 -1.98 29.43
CA ARG A 153 7.00 -1.62 29.05
C ARG A 153 7.49 -2.62 28.01
N ILE A 154 7.96 -2.12 26.87
CA ILE A 154 8.46 -2.95 25.77
C ILE A 154 9.93 -3.31 26.03
N GLY A 155 10.25 -4.60 25.88
CA GLY A 155 11.60 -5.12 26.00
C GLY A 155 12.24 -5.38 24.64
N LEU A 156 13.56 -5.34 24.57
CA LEU A 156 14.34 -5.71 23.39
C LEU A 156 15.51 -6.62 23.75
N ASP A 157 15.92 -7.44 22.79
CA ASP A 157 17.09 -8.31 22.93
C ASP A 157 18.40 -7.53 22.72
N GLN A 158 19.49 -8.10 23.24
CA GLN A 158 20.86 -7.63 22.95
C GLN A 158 21.48 -8.45 21.84
N THR A 159 21.07 -8.16 20.60
CA THR A 159 21.61 -8.80 19.40
C THR A 159 21.66 -7.82 18.25
N VAL A 160 22.58 -8.01 17.31
CA VAL A 160 22.64 -7.22 16.09
C VAL A 160 22.00 -8.03 14.96
N LEU A 161 21.08 -7.42 14.21
CA LEU A 161 20.34 -8.07 13.12
C LEU A 161 20.72 -7.51 11.75
N VAL A 162 21.14 -6.24 11.71
CA VAL A 162 21.41 -5.49 10.48
C VAL A 162 22.82 -4.91 10.51
N ASP A 163 23.53 -5.06 9.39
CA ASP A 163 24.90 -4.56 9.22
C ASP A 163 24.96 -3.05 8.93
N GLN A 164 26.18 -2.53 8.77
CA GLN A 164 26.44 -1.11 8.49
C GLN A 164 25.86 -0.57 7.17
N PHE A 165 25.46 -1.45 6.24
CA PHE A 165 24.84 -1.10 4.98
C PHE A 165 23.32 -1.18 5.01
N GLY A 166 22.74 -1.63 6.13
CA GLY A 166 21.30 -1.85 6.27
C GLY A 166 20.84 -3.26 5.85
N GLN A 167 21.77 -4.20 5.62
CA GLN A 167 21.46 -5.56 5.17
C GLN A 167 21.26 -6.52 6.35
N THR A 168 20.39 -7.52 6.18
CA THR A 168 20.22 -8.63 7.13
C THR A 168 21.52 -9.42 7.29
N ILE A 169 22.05 -9.51 8.51
CA ILE A 169 23.32 -10.20 8.79
C ILE A 169 23.20 -11.71 8.54
N ALA A 170 22.09 -12.32 8.98
CA ALA A 170 21.92 -13.77 9.00
C ALA A 170 21.71 -14.40 7.61
N LYS A 171 21.50 -13.60 6.55
CA LYS A 171 21.21 -14.08 5.19
C LYS A 171 22.38 -13.83 4.25
N GLU A 172 22.52 -14.69 3.25
CA GLU A 172 23.52 -14.58 2.18
C GLU A 172 22.85 -14.75 0.82
N TRP A 173 23.17 -13.90 -0.14
CA TRP A 173 22.65 -13.95 -1.51
C TRP A 173 23.71 -13.43 -2.50
N PRO A 174 23.63 -13.77 -3.80
CA PRO A 174 24.68 -13.45 -4.77
C PRO A 174 25.04 -11.96 -4.87
N GLU A 175 24.05 -11.08 -4.72
CA GLU A 175 24.22 -9.64 -4.83
C GLU A 175 24.69 -8.95 -3.53
N LYS A 176 24.72 -9.64 -2.39
CA LYS A 176 25.04 -9.04 -1.07
C LYS A 176 26.40 -8.34 -1.10
N ILE A 177 26.46 -7.18 -0.44
CA ILE A 177 27.70 -6.43 -0.24
C ILE A 177 28.40 -6.87 1.04
N HIS A 178 29.69 -7.19 0.97
CA HIS A 178 30.48 -7.65 2.11
C HIS A 178 31.48 -6.61 2.63
N SER A 179 31.76 -5.56 1.87
CA SER A 179 32.69 -4.51 2.27
C SER A 179 32.39 -3.18 1.60
N GLU A 180 32.89 -2.09 2.19
CA GLU A 180 32.74 -0.77 1.59
C GLU A 180 33.49 -0.65 0.26
N GLY A 181 34.66 -1.30 0.12
CA GLY A 181 35.39 -1.33 -1.15
C GLY A 181 34.58 -1.98 -2.27
N GLU A 182 33.90 -3.09 -1.97
CA GLU A 182 33.00 -3.75 -2.91
C GLU A 182 31.78 -2.88 -3.25
N LEU A 183 31.18 -2.23 -2.25
CA LEU A 183 30.07 -1.29 -2.46
C LEU A 183 30.48 -0.17 -3.44
N GLN A 184 31.63 0.46 -3.19
CA GLN A 184 32.17 1.53 -4.03
C GLN A 184 32.44 1.04 -5.45
N GLU A 185 33.06 -0.13 -5.61
CA GLU A 185 33.37 -0.72 -6.92
C GLU A 185 32.10 -0.99 -7.73
N ARG A 186 31.14 -1.73 -7.15
CA ARG A 186 29.91 -2.12 -7.86
C ARG A 186 29.05 -0.92 -8.22
N LEU A 187 28.90 0.05 -7.32
CA LEU A 187 28.11 1.26 -7.61
C LEU A 187 28.78 2.16 -8.65
N ARG A 188 30.10 2.33 -8.62
CA ARG A 188 30.81 3.08 -9.66
C ARG A 188 30.71 2.41 -11.02
N ALA A 189 30.88 1.09 -11.09
CA ALA A 189 30.69 0.33 -12.32
C ALA A 189 29.25 0.47 -12.88
N ALA A 190 28.24 0.38 -12.01
CA ALA A 190 26.84 0.55 -12.41
C ALA A 190 26.55 1.98 -12.92
N ALA A 191 27.06 3.01 -12.24
CA ALA A 191 26.85 4.40 -12.62
C ALA A 191 27.57 4.79 -13.94
N ASP A 192 28.67 4.12 -14.27
CA ASP A 192 29.41 4.36 -15.51
C ASP A 192 28.87 3.54 -16.70
N GLN A 193 27.88 2.66 -16.46
CA GLN A 193 27.27 1.85 -17.50
C GLN A 193 26.18 2.64 -18.26
N ALA A 194 26.31 2.68 -19.58
CA ALA A 194 25.27 3.24 -20.46
C ALA A 194 24.04 2.32 -20.54
N PRO A 195 22.81 2.88 -20.68
CA PRO A 195 21.60 2.08 -20.76
C PRO A 195 21.61 1.21 -22.02
N GLN A 196 21.35 -0.09 -21.85
CA GLN A 196 21.14 -1.02 -22.95
C GLN A 196 19.64 -1.32 -23.04
N ILE A 197 18.90 -0.45 -23.72
CA ILE A 197 17.44 -0.56 -23.85
C ILE A 197 17.12 -1.84 -24.63
N PRO A 198 16.32 -2.78 -24.07
CA PRO A 198 16.08 -4.07 -24.70
C PRO A 198 15.12 -4.02 -25.89
N VAL A 199 14.41 -2.91 -26.08
CA VAL A 199 13.40 -2.70 -27.13
C VAL A 199 13.85 -1.62 -28.10
N SER A 200 14.05 -1.98 -29.36
CA SER A 200 14.56 -1.06 -30.40
C SER A 200 13.47 -0.26 -31.12
N SER A 201 12.20 -0.70 -31.02
CA SER A 201 11.03 -0.03 -31.59
C SER A 201 10.55 1.16 -30.76
N TRP A 202 11.08 1.35 -29.55
CA TRP A 202 10.66 2.43 -28.67
C TRP A 202 11.12 3.80 -29.15
N ASP A 203 10.19 4.74 -29.14
CA ASP A 203 10.45 6.14 -29.36
C ASP A 203 11.10 6.80 -28.12
N LYS A 204 11.21 8.13 -28.10
CA LYS A 204 11.82 8.83 -26.94
C LYS A 204 10.98 8.76 -25.65
N TYR A 205 9.67 8.52 -25.77
CA TYR A 205 8.76 8.32 -24.65
C TYR A 205 8.67 6.83 -24.26
N GLY A 206 9.09 5.91 -25.12
CA GLY A 206 8.94 4.47 -24.87
C GLY A 206 7.67 3.87 -25.49
N GLY A 207 7.05 4.57 -26.45
CA GLY A 207 5.96 4.04 -27.27
C GLY A 207 6.47 3.30 -28.49
N ASP A 208 5.71 2.32 -28.97
CA ASP A 208 6.06 1.45 -30.08
C ASP A 208 5.91 2.14 -31.44
N MET A 209 7.04 2.55 -32.03
CA MET A 209 7.09 3.22 -33.34
C MET A 209 6.55 2.36 -34.49
N THR A 210 6.41 1.04 -34.31
CA THR A 210 5.81 0.18 -35.34
C THR A 210 4.28 0.28 -35.37
N ARG A 211 3.68 0.88 -34.33
CA ARG A 211 2.23 1.01 -34.17
C ARG A 211 1.81 2.43 -33.82
N GLN A 212 1.67 3.26 -34.85
CA GLN A 212 1.08 4.58 -34.71
C GLN A 212 -0.46 4.52 -34.75
N LEU A 213 -1.11 4.81 -33.63
CA LEU A 213 -2.58 4.78 -33.47
C LEU A 213 -3.23 6.12 -33.78
N THR A 214 -2.53 7.23 -33.54
CA THR A 214 -3.02 8.58 -33.80
C THR A 214 -1.91 9.47 -34.37
N LYS A 215 -2.21 10.74 -34.68
CA LYS A 215 -1.19 11.71 -35.11
C LYS A 215 -0.35 12.29 -33.95
N GLY A 216 -0.69 11.96 -32.70
CA GLY A 216 -0.14 12.59 -31.51
C GLY A 216 -0.75 13.96 -31.21
N THR A 217 -0.92 14.27 -29.93
CA THR A 217 -1.45 15.56 -29.46
C THR A 217 -0.39 16.39 -28.73
N GLY A 218 0.81 15.84 -28.51
CA GLY A 218 1.80 16.38 -27.59
C GLY A 218 1.63 15.91 -26.13
N PHE A 219 0.59 15.11 -25.84
CA PHE A 219 0.30 14.55 -24.52
C PHE A 219 -0.09 13.08 -24.62
N PHE A 220 0.02 12.37 -23.51
CA PHE A 220 -0.53 11.01 -23.42
C PHE A 220 -2.05 11.04 -23.52
N ALA A 221 -2.63 10.03 -24.17
CA ALA A 221 -4.07 9.91 -24.37
C ALA A 221 -4.51 8.45 -24.39
N THR A 222 -5.81 8.19 -24.28
CA THR A 222 -6.36 6.84 -24.40
C THR A 222 -7.08 6.68 -25.74
N GLN A 223 -7.00 5.50 -26.34
CA GLN A 223 -7.65 5.18 -27.61
C GLN A 223 -8.24 3.77 -27.55
N LYS A 224 -9.50 3.61 -27.94
CA LYS A 224 -10.13 2.29 -28.13
C LYS A 224 -10.12 1.93 -29.63
N THR A 225 -9.65 0.74 -29.97
CA THR A 225 -9.65 0.18 -31.33
C THR A 225 -9.96 -1.31 -31.24
N ASP A 226 -10.92 -1.80 -32.04
CA ASP A 226 -11.31 -3.23 -32.07
C ASP A 226 -11.60 -3.84 -30.68
N ASP A 227 -12.35 -3.10 -29.86
CA ASP A 227 -12.69 -3.42 -28.46
C ASP A 227 -11.51 -3.50 -27.48
N ARG A 228 -10.33 -3.04 -27.90
CA ARG A 228 -9.14 -2.94 -27.05
C ARG A 228 -8.77 -1.49 -26.77
N TRP A 229 -8.44 -1.22 -25.53
CA TRP A 229 -7.92 0.04 -25.06
C TRP A 229 -6.40 0.08 -25.17
N TYR A 230 -5.89 1.24 -25.57
CA TYR A 230 -4.47 1.57 -25.61
C TYR A 230 -4.22 2.88 -24.88
N LEU A 231 -3.08 2.98 -24.21
CA LEU A 231 -2.46 4.26 -23.94
C LEU A 231 -1.67 4.67 -25.20
N VAL A 232 -1.65 5.96 -25.49
CA VAL A 232 -1.03 6.55 -26.67
C VAL A 232 -0.03 7.60 -26.20
N ASP A 233 1.19 7.55 -26.71
CA ASP A 233 2.24 8.50 -26.37
C ASP A 233 2.01 9.89 -27.03
N PRO A 234 2.78 10.93 -26.64
CA PRO A 234 2.65 12.28 -27.20
C PRO A 234 2.79 12.41 -28.72
N VAL A 235 3.44 11.45 -29.40
CA VAL A 235 3.63 11.45 -30.86
C VAL A 235 2.66 10.53 -31.60
N GLY A 236 1.80 9.82 -30.86
CA GLY A 236 0.69 9.03 -31.39
C GLY A 236 0.94 7.53 -31.46
N ASN A 237 2.04 7.01 -30.92
CA ASN A 237 2.31 5.57 -30.90
C ASN A 237 1.58 4.87 -29.75
N ALA A 238 1.28 3.57 -29.94
CA ALA A 238 0.81 2.72 -28.86
C ALA A 238 1.86 2.68 -27.73
N PHE A 239 1.39 2.71 -26.50
CA PHE A 239 2.23 2.72 -25.31
C PHE A 239 1.63 1.76 -24.28
N PHE A 240 2.45 0.88 -23.72
CA PHE A 240 2.10 0.10 -22.54
C PHE A 240 2.93 0.62 -21.36
N SER A 241 2.28 1.05 -20.29
CA SER A 241 2.97 1.64 -19.13
C SER A 241 3.52 0.54 -18.22
N LEU A 242 4.76 0.11 -18.48
CA LEU A 242 5.50 -0.80 -17.62
C LEU A 242 6.33 0.03 -16.64
N GLY A 243 5.82 0.17 -15.42
CA GLY A 243 6.32 1.11 -14.43
C GLY A 243 6.81 0.50 -13.13
N VAL A 244 7.48 1.32 -12.32
CA VAL A 244 7.97 0.97 -10.99
C VAL A 244 7.65 2.11 -10.04
N ASP A 245 6.95 1.81 -8.96
CA ASP A 245 6.62 2.77 -7.91
C ASP A 245 7.80 2.99 -6.96
N GLY A 246 7.80 4.14 -6.26
CA GLY A 246 8.78 4.44 -5.22
C GLY A 246 10.22 4.59 -5.73
N VAL A 247 10.43 5.14 -6.94
CA VAL A 247 11.79 5.36 -7.48
C VAL A 247 12.46 6.53 -6.75
N GLY A 248 13.09 6.21 -5.63
CA GLY A 248 13.81 7.15 -4.78
C GLY A 248 14.85 6.42 -3.93
N ALA A 249 15.98 7.08 -3.66
CA ALA A 249 16.99 6.52 -2.76
C ALA A 249 16.66 6.72 -1.27
N ALA A 250 15.65 7.56 -0.96
CA ALA A 250 15.20 7.75 0.41
C ALA A 250 14.45 6.49 0.85
N ASN A 251 15.05 5.75 1.78
CA ASN A 251 14.44 4.56 2.36
C ASN A 251 14.02 4.86 3.80
N ASP A 252 12.76 4.60 4.09
CA ASP A 252 12.13 4.81 5.38
C ASP A 252 12.54 3.71 6.38
N CYS A 253 13.83 3.57 6.69
CA CYS A 253 14.30 2.56 7.64
C CYS A 253 14.04 3.06 9.07
N ARG A 254 12.94 2.61 9.69
CA ARG A 254 12.57 3.04 11.04
C ARG A 254 13.61 2.54 12.04
N ILE A 255 14.20 3.44 12.82
CA ILE A 255 15.25 3.12 13.80
C ILE A 255 14.86 3.43 15.24
N GLU A 256 13.74 4.12 15.44
CA GLU A 256 13.21 4.50 16.75
C GLU A 256 13.13 3.27 17.69
N GLY A 257 13.92 3.32 18.77
CA GLY A 257 13.91 2.32 19.83
C GLY A 257 14.62 1.00 19.51
N ILE A 258 15.03 0.74 18.27
CA ILE A 258 15.63 -0.53 17.85
C ILE A 258 17.17 -0.47 17.67
N HIS A 259 17.83 0.57 18.19
CA HIS A 259 19.27 0.79 18.02
C HIS A 259 20.15 -0.42 18.38
N ARG A 260 19.69 -1.29 19.30
CA ARG A 260 20.41 -2.52 19.69
C ARG A 260 20.55 -3.51 18.54
N TYR A 261 19.64 -3.48 17.57
CA TYR A 261 19.58 -4.38 16.42
C TYR A 261 20.45 -3.92 15.23
N LEU A 262 21.11 -2.78 15.36
CA LEU A 262 21.89 -2.14 14.29
C LEU A 262 23.38 -2.21 14.63
N ASP A 263 24.20 -2.69 13.69
CA ASP A 263 25.66 -2.74 13.86
C ASP A 263 26.26 -1.33 13.84
N TRP A 264 25.63 -0.44 13.05
CA TRP A 264 26.09 0.92 12.86
C TRP A 264 24.93 1.88 12.65
N LEU A 265 25.04 3.03 13.32
CA LEU A 265 24.35 4.27 13.01
C LEU A 265 25.36 5.41 13.21
N PRO A 266 25.33 6.46 12.38
CA PRO A 266 26.16 7.63 12.60
C PRO A 266 25.64 8.41 13.81
N GLU A 267 26.50 9.19 14.45
CA GLU A 267 26.02 10.19 15.41
C GLU A 267 25.20 11.25 14.68
N HIS A 268 24.12 11.76 15.29
CA HIS A 268 23.36 12.90 14.73
C HIS A 268 24.22 14.15 14.50
N SER A 269 25.35 14.25 15.21
CA SER A 269 26.35 15.33 15.08
C SER A 269 27.24 15.19 13.85
N ASP A 270 27.25 14.03 13.19
CA ASP A 270 28.10 13.73 12.05
C ASP A 270 27.67 14.54 10.82
N PRO A 271 28.46 15.53 10.37
CA PRO A 271 28.08 16.39 9.26
C PRO A 271 27.94 15.64 7.94
N GLU A 272 28.56 14.46 7.80
CA GLU A 272 28.47 13.65 6.59
C GLU A 272 27.15 12.88 6.48
N TYR A 273 26.55 12.47 7.60
CA TYR A 273 25.36 11.59 7.58
C TYR A 273 24.12 12.17 8.27
N THR A 274 24.24 13.29 8.99
CA THR A 274 23.13 13.90 9.76
C THR A 274 21.88 14.18 8.91
N HIS A 275 22.06 14.47 7.62
CA HIS A 275 20.98 14.78 6.69
C HIS A 275 20.20 13.57 6.17
N PHE A 276 20.61 12.35 6.54
CA PHE A 276 19.89 11.10 6.23
C PHE A 276 18.98 10.64 7.36
N PHE A 277 18.98 11.32 8.51
CA PHE A 277 17.94 11.15 9.51
C PHE A 277 16.67 11.88 9.08
N ALA A 278 15.53 11.22 9.23
CA ALA A 278 14.23 11.79 8.93
C ALA A 278 13.25 11.55 10.09
N THR A 279 12.42 12.55 10.37
CA THR A 279 11.28 12.41 11.27
C THR A 279 9.99 12.33 10.47
N GLY A 280 9.14 11.38 10.86
CA GLY A 280 7.85 11.13 10.22
C GLY A 280 6.81 10.75 11.25
N HIS A 281 5.70 10.20 10.78
CA HIS A 281 4.66 9.64 11.63
C HIS A 281 4.20 8.29 11.07
N THR A 282 3.80 7.38 11.95
CA THR A 282 3.01 6.20 11.57
C THR A 282 1.65 6.62 11.02
N PRO A 283 0.89 5.71 10.37
CA PRO A 283 -0.49 6.00 9.97
C PRO A 283 -1.41 6.44 11.13
N ALA A 284 -1.17 5.95 12.34
CA ALA A 284 -1.91 6.35 13.55
C ALA A 284 -1.41 7.67 14.16
N GLY A 285 -0.39 8.31 13.57
CA GLY A 285 0.10 9.62 13.98
C GLY A 285 1.19 9.58 15.06
N LYS A 286 1.76 8.42 15.39
CA LYS A 286 2.90 8.33 16.30
C LYS A 286 4.17 8.86 15.61
N PRO A 287 4.91 9.80 16.22
CA PRO A 287 6.21 10.23 15.70
C PRO A 287 7.19 9.06 15.56
N VAL A 288 7.92 9.02 14.44
CA VAL A 288 8.97 8.02 14.19
C VAL A 288 10.24 8.69 13.68
N GLU A 289 11.39 8.08 13.97
CA GLU A 289 12.68 8.42 13.39
C GLU A 289 13.15 7.30 12.46
N SER A 290 13.66 7.68 11.29
CA SER A 290 14.23 6.79 10.28
C SER A 290 15.61 7.25 9.85
N PHE A 291 16.41 6.33 9.30
CA PHE A 291 17.72 6.62 8.71
C PHE A 291 17.86 6.02 7.30
N ALA A 292 18.17 6.84 6.30
CA ALA A 292 18.21 6.40 4.90
C ALA A 292 19.52 5.67 4.54
N PHE A 293 19.62 4.37 4.89
CA PHE A 293 20.81 3.54 4.59
C PHE A 293 21.19 3.53 3.10
N ALA A 294 20.23 3.50 2.17
CA ALA A 294 20.53 3.56 0.74
C ALA A 294 21.23 4.87 0.33
N GLN A 295 20.82 6.02 0.89
CA GLN A 295 21.52 7.29 0.65
C GLN A 295 22.92 7.29 1.28
N ALA A 296 23.06 6.76 2.49
CA ALA A 296 24.37 6.58 3.13
C ALA A 296 25.30 5.67 2.30
N ASN A 297 24.78 4.60 1.70
CA ASN A 297 25.52 3.72 0.82
C ASN A 297 25.98 4.43 -0.46
N LEU A 298 25.11 5.27 -1.05
CA LEU A 298 25.46 6.09 -2.21
C LEU A 298 26.49 7.17 -1.86
N GLN A 299 26.38 7.79 -0.67
CA GLN A 299 27.38 8.72 -0.13
C GLN A 299 28.75 8.04 0.03
N ARG A 300 28.81 6.81 0.58
CA ARG A 300 30.07 6.03 0.66
C ARG A 300 30.70 5.80 -0.73
N ALA A 301 29.88 5.56 -1.75
CA ALA A 301 30.33 5.28 -3.11
C ALA A 301 30.83 6.52 -3.87
N PHE A 302 30.07 7.61 -3.79
CA PHE A 302 30.17 8.76 -4.68
C PHE A 302 30.52 10.07 -3.97
N GLY A 303 30.53 10.08 -2.64
CA GLY A 303 30.72 11.29 -1.84
C GLY A 303 29.58 12.30 -2.08
N PRO A 304 29.86 13.61 -2.01
CA PRO A 304 28.82 14.65 -2.05
C PRO A 304 28.04 14.70 -3.37
N ASP A 305 28.55 14.11 -4.46
CA ASP A 305 27.90 14.07 -5.76
C ASP A 305 26.94 12.87 -5.93
N TRP A 306 26.68 12.12 -4.84
CA TRP A 306 25.93 10.86 -4.90
C TRP A 306 24.56 11.01 -5.54
N GLN A 307 23.85 12.11 -5.31
CA GLN A 307 22.48 12.27 -5.80
C GLN A 307 22.44 12.36 -7.32
N ALA A 308 23.36 13.13 -7.92
CA ALA A 308 23.44 13.26 -9.38
C ALA A 308 23.87 11.93 -10.02
N ARG A 309 24.88 11.26 -9.44
CA ARG A 309 25.36 9.94 -9.88
C ARG A 309 24.26 8.88 -9.80
N TRP A 310 23.50 8.87 -8.70
CA TRP A 310 22.36 7.98 -8.51
C TRP A 310 21.25 8.24 -9.53
N GLN A 311 20.90 9.50 -9.81
CA GLN A 311 19.87 9.81 -10.79
C GLN A 311 20.21 9.27 -12.19
N ASP A 312 21.45 9.48 -12.63
CA ASP A 312 21.92 8.97 -13.93
C ASP A 312 21.94 7.44 -13.93
N MET A 313 22.50 6.82 -12.89
CA MET A 313 22.55 5.37 -12.71
C MET A 313 21.15 4.75 -12.72
N MET A 314 20.21 5.28 -11.94
CA MET A 314 18.86 4.74 -11.79
C MET A 314 18.08 4.86 -13.11
N LEU A 315 18.14 6.01 -13.80
CA LEU A 315 17.54 6.15 -15.14
C LEU A 315 18.13 5.16 -16.14
N HIS A 316 19.45 4.95 -16.10
CA HIS A 316 20.09 3.99 -17.00
C HIS A 316 19.71 2.55 -16.69
N GLN A 317 19.65 2.19 -15.41
CA GLN A 317 19.28 0.85 -14.97
C GLN A 317 17.81 0.55 -15.29
N LEU A 318 16.87 1.44 -14.97
CA LEU A 318 15.45 1.24 -15.29
C LEU A 318 15.24 1.08 -16.81
N ARG A 319 15.80 1.97 -17.62
CA ARG A 319 15.72 1.86 -19.09
C ARG A 319 16.42 0.61 -19.61
N GLY A 320 17.54 0.22 -19.00
CA GLY A 320 18.28 -0.98 -19.34
C GLY A 320 17.57 -2.28 -18.94
N LEU A 321 16.68 -2.23 -17.94
CA LEU A 321 15.77 -3.31 -17.59
C LEU A 321 14.58 -3.40 -18.56
N GLY A 322 14.31 -2.34 -19.33
CA GLY A 322 13.09 -2.24 -20.14
C GLY A 322 11.90 -1.72 -19.34
N ILE A 323 12.14 -0.94 -18.28
CA ILE A 323 11.10 -0.11 -17.65
C ILE A 323 11.00 1.20 -18.44
N ASN A 324 9.79 1.59 -18.83
CA ASN A 324 9.54 2.81 -19.59
C ASN A 324 8.80 3.89 -18.79
N THR A 325 8.30 3.58 -17.59
CA THR A 325 7.53 4.52 -16.77
C THR A 325 8.11 4.65 -15.36
N ILE A 326 8.29 5.88 -14.89
CA ILE A 326 8.51 6.16 -13.46
C ILE A 326 7.14 6.18 -12.77
N GLY A 327 6.93 5.24 -11.85
CA GLY A 327 5.67 5.06 -11.12
C GLY A 327 5.43 6.10 -10.04
N ASN A 328 4.36 5.92 -9.30
CA ASN A 328 3.93 6.81 -8.23
C ASN A 328 4.97 6.91 -7.10
N TRP A 329 4.89 7.96 -6.28
CA TRP A 329 5.79 8.22 -5.14
C TRP A 329 7.30 8.29 -5.46
N SER A 330 7.65 8.58 -6.71
CA SER A 330 9.05 8.69 -7.15
C SER A 330 9.69 10.06 -6.88
N ASP A 331 11.02 10.10 -6.85
CA ASP A 331 11.81 11.29 -6.53
C ASP A 331 11.53 12.44 -7.50
N ARG A 332 11.15 13.60 -6.94
CA ARG A 332 10.78 14.78 -7.75
C ARG A 332 11.95 15.37 -8.51
N ALA A 333 13.19 15.21 -8.05
CA ALA A 333 14.36 15.70 -8.76
C ALA A 333 14.71 14.80 -9.95
N LEU A 334 14.53 13.49 -9.81
CA LEU A 334 14.63 12.51 -10.90
C LEU A 334 13.60 12.80 -12.00
N ILE A 335 12.33 12.99 -11.64
CA ILE A 335 11.24 13.31 -12.60
C ILE A 335 11.56 14.59 -13.40
N ARG A 336 12.10 15.63 -12.75
CA ARG A 336 12.47 16.89 -13.41
C ARG A 336 13.58 16.74 -14.46
N ARG A 337 14.28 15.60 -14.51
CA ARG A 337 15.25 15.31 -15.58
C ARG A 337 14.57 15.11 -16.93
N GLN A 338 13.25 14.85 -16.97
CA GLN A 338 12.48 14.69 -18.20
C GLN A 338 13.11 13.66 -19.14
N ALA A 339 13.49 12.51 -18.58
CA ALA A 339 14.21 11.45 -19.27
C ALA A 339 13.38 10.18 -19.50
N MET A 340 12.25 10.05 -18.79
CA MET A 340 11.28 8.96 -18.88
C MET A 340 9.89 9.51 -18.58
N PRO A 341 8.82 8.97 -19.19
CA PRO A 341 7.46 9.25 -18.76
C PRO A 341 7.24 8.90 -17.30
N TYR A 342 6.28 9.56 -16.68
CA TYR A 342 5.96 9.33 -15.28
C TYR A 342 4.47 9.47 -14.98
N VAL A 343 4.04 8.80 -13.91
CA VAL A 343 2.78 9.10 -13.23
C VAL A 343 3.05 9.74 -11.88
N THR A 344 2.04 10.39 -11.32
CA THR A 344 2.11 10.93 -9.96
C THR A 344 0.74 10.84 -9.29
N MET A 345 0.60 11.39 -8.10
CA MET A 345 -0.67 11.49 -7.40
C MET A 345 -0.86 12.92 -6.90
N LEU A 346 -2.10 13.33 -6.70
CA LEU A 346 -2.37 14.55 -5.96
C LEU A 346 -1.63 14.52 -4.60
N PRO A 347 -0.86 15.56 -4.26
CA PRO A 347 -0.17 15.60 -2.97
C PRO A 347 -1.13 15.56 -1.77
N GLN A 348 -2.36 16.02 -1.98
CA GLN A 348 -3.45 16.03 -1.01
C GLN A 348 -4.76 15.76 -1.73
N PHE A 349 -5.57 14.86 -1.20
CA PHE A 349 -6.96 14.66 -1.62
C PHE A 349 -7.88 15.57 -0.79
N PRO A 350 -8.99 16.09 -1.34
CA PRO A 350 -9.92 16.92 -0.56
C PRO A 350 -10.41 16.22 0.69
N ASP A 351 -10.44 16.97 1.78
CA ASP A 351 -10.85 16.49 3.08
C ASP A 351 -11.73 17.54 3.78
N THR A 352 -12.40 17.14 4.85
CA THR A 352 -13.28 18.01 5.65
C THR A 352 -13.03 17.83 7.13
N THR A 353 -13.44 18.81 7.93
CA THR A 353 -13.31 18.75 9.39
C THR A 353 -14.10 17.58 10.01
N ALA A 354 -15.23 17.20 9.41
CA ALA A 354 -16.03 16.06 9.83
C ALA A 354 -15.92 14.90 8.83
N HIS A 355 -15.84 13.67 9.34
CA HIS A 355 -15.86 12.45 8.54
C HIS A 355 -17.12 11.64 8.81
N ILE A 356 -17.57 10.91 7.79
CA ILE A 356 -18.71 9.99 7.90
C ILE A 356 -18.26 8.67 8.50
N PHE A 357 -17.22 8.07 7.91
CA PHE A 357 -16.67 6.77 8.31
C PHE A 357 -15.20 6.71 7.92
N ARG A 358 -14.31 6.39 8.87
CA ARG A 358 -12.85 6.43 8.70
C ARG A 358 -12.42 7.75 8.00
N ASP A 359 -11.81 7.65 6.84
CA ASP A 359 -11.31 8.76 6.01
C ASP A 359 -12.29 9.20 4.90
N PHE A 360 -13.57 8.83 4.99
CA PHE A 360 -14.63 9.32 4.09
C PHE A 360 -15.12 10.70 4.57
N PRO A 361 -14.89 11.79 3.81
CA PRO A 361 -15.22 13.15 4.22
C PRO A 361 -16.72 13.46 4.10
N ASP A 362 -17.16 14.58 4.66
CA ASP A 362 -18.48 15.16 4.45
C ASP A 362 -18.61 15.74 3.02
N VAL A 363 -18.81 14.87 2.03
CA VAL A 363 -18.72 15.20 0.59
C VAL A 363 -19.74 16.21 0.07
N PHE A 364 -20.82 16.47 0.81
CA PHE A 364 -21.80 17.52 0.48
C PHE A 364 -21.54 18.85 1.19
N ALA A 365 -20.52 18.93 2.05
CA ALA A 365 -20.11 20.19 2.66
C ALA A 365 -19.45 21.11 1.62
N PRO A 366 -19.69 22.43 1.68
CA PRO A 366 -18.96 23.40 0.85
C PRO A 366 -17.44 23.28 1.00
N GLU A 367 -16.97 22.99 2.23
CA GLU A 367 -15.56 22.74 2.56
C GLU A 367 -14.92 21.69 1.64
N TYR A 368 -15.63 20.60 1.30
CA TYR A 368 -15.11 19.56 0.43
C TYR A 368 -14.84 20.07 -1.00
N THR A 369 -15.74 20.92 -1.52
CA THR A 369 -15.58 21.52 -2.85
C THR A 369 -14.43 22.53 -2.87
N GLU A 370 -14.30 23.33 -1.81
CA GLU A 370 -13.19 24.28 -1.65
C GLU A 370 -11.84 23.55 -1.54
N ALA A 371 -11.78 22.49 -0.73
CA ALA A 371 -10.61 21.64 -0.61
C ALA A 371 -10.23 21.00 -1.95
N ALA A 372 -11.21 20.55 -2.74
CA ALA A 372 -10.96 19.95 -4.05
C ALA A 372 -10.32 20.95 -5.03
N GLN A 373 -10.81 22.19 -5.04
CA GLN A 373 -10.25 23.28 -5.85
C GLN A 373 -8.83 23.63 -5.42
N GLN A 374 -8.53 23.58 -4.11
CA GLN A 374 -7.21 23.83 -3.56
C GLN A 374 -6.24 22.70 -3.92
N SER A 375 -6.62 21.44 -3.70
CA SER A 375 -5.84 20.26 -4.09
C SER A 375 -5.46 20.27 -5.57
N ALA A 376 -6.42 20.63 -6.45
CA ALA A 376 -6.19 20.69 -7.89
C ALA A 376 -5.11 21.70 -8.31
N GLN A 377 -4.83 22.75 -7.51
CA GLN A 377 -3.79 23.74 -7.85
C GLN A 377 -2.39 23.13 -7.92
N ALA A 378 -2.16 21.99 -7.26
CA ALA A 378 -0.88 21.28 -7.34
C ALA A 378 -0.50 20.87 -8.78
N LEU A 379 -1.49 20.74 -9.68
CA LEU A 379 -1.31 20.36 -11.08
C LEU A 379 -0.80 21.51 -11.95
N ALA A 380 -1.05 22.76 -11.55
CA ALA A 380 -0.79 23.93 -12.39
C ALA A 380 0.67 24.04 -12.88
N ALA A 381 1.62 23.58 -12.07
CA ALA A 381 3.05 23.63 -12.40
C ALA A 381 3.49 22.59 -13.44
N ARG A 382 2.66 21.58 -13.73
CA ARG A 382 2.98 20.44 -14.61
C ARG A 382 1.98 20.27 -15.76
N LYS A 383 0.94 21.09 -15.85
CA LYS A 383 -0.14 20.99 -16.86
C LYS A 383 0.31 21.01 -18.32
N ASP A 384 1.55 21.43 -18.59
CA ASP A 384 2.17 21.51 -19.92
C ASP A 384 3.37 20.53 -20.08
N ASP A 385 3.59 19.62 -19.12
CA ASP A 385 4.72 18.68 -19.13
C ASP A 385 4.41 17.41 -19.96
N PRO A 386 4.96 17.26 -21.18
CA PRO A 386 4.60 16.15 -22.06
C PRO A 386 5.11 14.78 -21.58
N TRP A 387 5.90 14.73 -20.51
CA TRP A 387 6.37 13.48 -19.89
C TRP A 387 5.39 12.93 -18.84
N LEU A 388 4.44 13.75 -18.38
CA LEU A 388 3.42 13.30 -17.44
C LEU A 388 2.37 12.48 -18.21
N ILE A 389 2.22 11.20 -17.86
CA ILE A 389 1.15 10.36 -18.40
C ILE A 389 -0.18 10.82 -17.79
N GLY A 390 -0.19 11.01 -16.48
CA GLY A 390 -1.37 11.41 -15.72
C GLY A 390 -1.13 11.36 -14.22
N TYR A 391 -2.18 11.67 -13.46
CA TYR A 391 -2.14 11.66 -12.01
C TYR A 391 -3.31 10.87 -11.41
N PHE A 392 -3.01 10.09 -10.37
CA PHE A 392 -4.02 9.49 -9.51
C PHE A 392 -4.60 10.56 -8.59
N LEU A 393 -5.90 10.47 -8.31
CA LEU A 393 -6.55 11.36 -7.34
C LEU A 393 -6.22 10.95 -5.91
N ARG A 394 -6.21 9.65 -5.62
CA ARG A 394 -6.00 9.08 -4.27
C ARG A 394 -5.30 7.71 -4.37
N ASN A 395 -5.04 7.13 -3.21
CA ASN A 395 -4.60 5.76 -3.03
C ASN A 395 -5.44 5.08 -1.96
N GLU A 396 -6.00 3.90 -2.26
CA GLU A 396 -6.54 2.95 -1.28
C GLU A 396 -7.31 3.59 -0.11
N PRO A 397 -8.44 4.27 -0.38
CA PRO A 397 -9.18 4.92 0.69
C PRO A 397 -9.60 3.94 1.77
N SER A 398 -9.31 4.24 3.04
CA SER A 398 -9.42 3.26 4.14
C SER A 398 -10.87 2.82 4.40
N TRP A 399 -11.85 3.67 4.08
CA TRP A 399 -13.27 3.32 4.13
C TRP A 399 -13.64 2.20 3.15
N ALA A 400 -12.94 2.08 2.01
CA ALA A 400 -13.24 1.07 0.99
C ALA A 400 -12.70 -0.33 1.34
N PHE A 401 -11.98 -0.48 2.46
CA PHE A 401 -11.50 -1.78 2.98
C PHE A 401 -12.60 -2.57 3.73
N VAL A 402 -13.87 -2.21 3.53
CA VAL A 402 -15.02 -2.87 4.15
C VAL A 402 -15.93 -3.36 3.03
N ASP A 403 -16.04 -4.68 2.89
CA ASP A 403 -16.90 -5.27 1.88
C ASP A 403 -18.36 -4.89 2.10
N HIS A 404 -19.04 -4.53 1.02
CA HIS A 404 -20.46 -4.18 1.02
C HIS A 404 -20.82 -3.02 1.97
N LEU A 405 -19.88 -2.10 2.25
CA LEU A 405 -20.10 -0.95 3.13
C LEU A 405 -21.29 -0.10 2.72
N ASN A 406 -22.27 0.10 3.61
CA ASN A 406 -23.38 1.02 3.40
C ASN A 406 -23.06 2.37 4.06
N LEU A 407 -22.40 3.26 3.32
CA LEU A 407 -22.05 4.61 3.81
C LEU A 407 -23.27 5.43 4.24
N GLY A 408 -24.44 5.24 3.62
CA GLY A 408 -25.68 5.90 4.03
C GLY A 408 -26.12 5.47 5.44
N ALA A 409 -25.90 4.21 5.81
CA ALA A 409 -26.11 3.72 7.16
C ALA A 409 -25.16 4.40 8.15
N GLU A 410 -23.89 4.55 7.79
CA GLU A 410 -22.90 5.31 8.59
C GLU A 410 -23.32 6.78 8.75
N VAL A 411 -23.82 7.43 7.69
CA VAL A 411 -24.38 8.80 7.76
C VAL A 411 -25.52 8.87 8.77
N LEU A 412 -26.50 7.96 8.68
CA LEU A 412 -27.67 7.98 9.58
C LEU A 412 -27.22 7.81 11.05
N ALA A 413 -26.35 6.83 11.30
CA ALA A 413 -25.85 6.51 12.64
C ALA A 413 -24.89 7.57 13.23
N ASN A 414 -24.23 8.37 12.40
CA ASN A 414 -23.23 9.35 12.83
C ASN A 414 -23.85 10.38 13.81
N PRO A 415 -23.32 10.58 15.03
CA PRO A 415 -23.91 11.51 15.99
C PRO A 415 -23.81 12.98 15.53
N THR A 416 -22.92 13.28 14.60
CA THR A 416 -22.71 14.64 14.06
C THR A 416 -23.75 14.95 13.00
N ARG A 417 -24.33 16.16 13.08
CA ARG A 417 -25.26 16.70 12.07
C ARG A 417 -24.48 17.30 10.90
N THR A 418 -23.90 16.44 10.06
CA THR A 418 -23.08 16.80 8.88
C THR A 418 -23.93 17.33 7.72
N ALA A 419 -23.32 18.01 6.75
CA ALA A 419 -24.00 18.47 5.54
C ALA A 419 -24.52 17.29 4.70
N THR A 420 -23.79 16.16 4.69
CA THR A 420 -24.22 14.91 4.09
C THR A 420 -25.45 14.34 4.79
N LYS A 421 -25.54 14.44 6.13
CA LYS A 421 -26.75 14.02 6.87
C LYS A 421 -27.94 14.93 6.57
N GLU A 422 -27.73 16.25 6.50
CA GLU A 422 -28.76 17.19 6.03
C GLU A 422 -29.28 16.80 4.65
N ARG A 423 -28.37 16.43 3.75
CA ARG A 423 -28.72 16.00 2.40
C ARG A 423 -29.50 14.67 2.39
N LEU A 424 -29.11 13.70 3.21
CA LEU A 424 -29.83 12.43 3.34
C LEU A 424 -31.28 12.68 3.80
N VAL A 425 -31.46 13.48 4.85
CA VAL A 425 -32.80 13.79 5.40
C VAL A 425 -33.66 14.52 4.36
N ALA A 426 -33.09 15.46 3.61
CA ALA A 426 -33.79 16.15 2.53
C ALA A 426 -34.21 15.19 1.40
N ASP A 427 -33.31 14.31 0.94
CA ASP A 427 -33.62 13.31 -0.09
C ASP A 427 -34.75 12.36 0.36
N LEU A 428 -34.77 11.94 1.63
CA LEU A 428 -35.83 11.10 2.21
C LEU A 428 -37.16 11.85 2.35
N GLN A 429 -37.11 13.14 2.71
CA GLN A 429 -38.30 14.01 2.73
C GLN A 429 -38.92 14.14 1.34
N ASP A 430 -38.10 14.35 0.31
CA ASP A 430 -38.56 14.44 -1.07
C ASP A 430 -39.12 13.11 -1.58
N GLN A 431 -38.47 11.98 -1.25
CA GLN A 431 -38.89 10.64 -1.68
C GLN A 431 -40.22 10.20 -1.05
N TYR A 432 -40.40 10.41 0.26
CA TYR A 432 -41.55 9.89 0.99
C TYR A 432 -42.67 10.90 1.21
N ALA A 433 -42.38 12.20 1.08
CA ALA A 433 -43.25 13.36 1.32
C ALA A 433 -43.83 13.50 2.75
N THR A 434 -44.07 12.40 3.47
CA THR A 434 -44.62 12.36 4.83
C THR A 434 -43.89 11.34 5.69
N ILE A 435 -43.75 11.63 6.99
CA ILE A 435 -43.11 10.70 7.92
C ILE A 435 -43.89 9.38 8.04
N ALA A 436 -45.21 9.40 7.85
CA ALA A 436 -46.05 8.20 7.87
C ALA A 436 -45.70 7.23 6.73
N ALA A 437 -45.37 7.75 5.54
CA ALA A 437 -44.93 6.93 4.41
C ALA A 437 -43.56 6.30 4.68
N LEU A 438 -42.60 7.08 5.20
CA LEU A 438 -41.29 6.56 5.60
C LEU A 438 -41.42 5.50 6.71
N ASN A 439 -42.20 5.78 7.76
CA ASN A 439 -42.45 4.82 8.85
C ASN A 439 -43.07 3.51 8.35
N THR A 440 -43.96 3.59 7.36
CA THR A 440 -44.53 2.39 6.72
C THR A 440 -43.46 1.58 6.00
N ALA A 441 -42.58 2.25 5.23
CA ALA A 441 -41.52 1.61 4.47
C ALA A 441 -40.43 1.02 5.37
N TRP A 442 -40.01 1.76 6.41
CA TRP A 442 -38.89 1.41 7.27
C TRP A 442 -39.30 0.61 8.52
N HIS A 443 -40.60 0.39 8.73
CA HIS A 443 -41.17 -0.27 9.91
C HIS A 443 -40.77 0.44 11.22
N THR A 444 -40.85 1.77 11.21
CA THR A 444 -40.48 2.66 12.33
C THR A 444 -41.68 3.47 12.81
N ASP A 445 -41.49 4.23 13.88
CA ASP A 445 -42.51 5.07 14.51
C ASP A 445 -42.00 6.50 14.78
N PHE A 446 -41.11 7.01 13.92
CA PHE A 446 -40.57 8.36 14.04
C PHE A 446 -41.67 9.43 14.05
N THR A 447 -41.54 10.41 14.94
CA THR A 447 -42.50 11.50 15.11
C THR A 447 -42.52 12.46 13.92
N ASP A 448 -41.35 12.74 13.36
CA ASP A 448 -41.10 13.56 12.18
C ASP A 448 -39.73 13.19 11.58
N PHE A 449 -39.37 13.84 10.47
CA PHE A 449 -38.05 13.63 9.86
C PHE A 449 -36.88 14.14 10.72
N ALA A 450 -37.12 15.00 11.72
CA ALA A 450 -36.05 15.47 12.60
C ALA A 450 -35.56 14.37 13.55
N ALA A 451 -36.37 13.33 13.80
CA ALA A 451 -35.95 12.14 14.54
C ALA A 451 -34.75 11.43 13.89
N LEU A 452 -34.63 11.49 12.56
CA LEU A 452 -33.53 10.87 11.81
C LEU A 452 -32.15 11.43 12.19
N TYR A 453 -32.07 12.69 12.65
CA TYR A 453 -30.79 13.27 13.06
C TYR A 453 -30.17 12.56 14.28
N ASN A 454 -30.99 11.91 15.11
CA ASN A 454 -30.58 11.28 16.37
C ASN A 454 -30.85 9.76 16.37
N THR A 455 -30.68 9.09 15.23
CA THR A 455 -30.95 7.65 15.07
C THR A 455 -29.63 6.85 14.98
N PRO A 456 -29.05 6.40 16.10
CA PRO A 456 -27.79 5.64 16.09
C PRO A 456 -27.98 4.19 15.63
N THR A 457 -29.19 3.64 15.76
CA THR A 457 -29.50 2.27 15.34
C THR A 457 -30.26 2.30 14.01
N VAL A 458 -29.59 1.82 12.96
CA VAL A 458 -30.15 1.83 11.59
C VAL A 458 -31.22 0.76 11.44
N PRO A 459 -32.47 1.10 11.05
CA PRO A 459 -33.51 0.12 10.81
C PRO A 459 -33.14 -0.79 9.63
N PRO A 460 -33.30 -2.13 9.72
CA PRO A 460 -32.97 -3.03 8.62
C PRO A 460 -33.69 -2.72 7.30
N ALA A 461 -34.96 -2.27 7.38
CA ALA A 461 -35.77 -1.92 6.21
C ALA A 461 -35.32 -0.62 5.50
N ALA A 462 -34.40 0.15 6.09
CA ALA A 462 -33.82 1.34 5.47
C ALA A 462 -32.67 1.02 4.49
N ALA A 463 -32.19 -0.23 4.45
CA ALA A 463 -30.94 -0.60 3.80
C ALA A 463 -30.85 -0.15 2.33
N ASP A 464 -31.90 -0.34 1.53
CA ASP A 464 -31.92 -0.03 0.10
C ASP A 464 -31.86 1.49 -0.17
N ASP A 465 -32.62 2.28 0.58
CA ASP A 465 -32.58 3.75 0.47
C ASP A 465 -31.19 4.29 0.83
N LEU A 466 -30.61 3.75 1.90
CA LEU A 466 -29.27 4.14 2.38
C LEU A 466 -28.17 3.67 1.41
N ARG A 467 -28.34 2.52 0.75
CA ARG A 467 -27.45 2.04 -0.32
C ARG A 467 -27.51 2.98 -1.53
N ALA A 468 -28.72 3.35 -1.97
CA ALA A 468 -28.90 4.30 -3.07
C ALA A 468 -28.26 5.66 -2.74
N PHE A 469 -28.35 6.12 -1.49
CA PHE A 469 -27.67 7.34 -1.05
C PHE A 469 -26.14 7.17 -1.01
N SER A 470 -25.62 6.01 -0.58
CA SER A 470 -24.19 5.69 -0.60
C SER A 470 -23.60 5.89 -2.01
N ARG A 471 -24.28 5.38 -3.04
CA ARG A 471 -23.87 5.58 -4.44
C ARG A 471 -23.78 7.06 -4.84
N LYS A 472 -24.69 7.91 -4.35
CA LYS A 472 -24.62 9.37 -4.57
C LYS A 472 -23.41 9.99 -3.88
N MET A 473 -23.11 9.56 -2.65
CA MET A 473 -21.96 10.05 -1.89
C MET A 473 -20.64 9.66 -2.57
N VAL A 474 -20.48 8.39 -2.94
CA VAL A 474 -19.28 7.89 -3.64
C VAL A 474 -19.09 8.62 -4.97
N LYS A 475 -20.18 8.85 -5.72
CA LYS A 475 -20.10 9.68 -6.93
C LYS A 475 -19.58 11.09 -6.63
N GLN A 476 -20.09 11.77 -5.59
CA GLN A 476 -19.56 13.11 -5.22
C GLN A 476 -18.09 13.06 -4.83
N TYR A 477 -17.71 12.04 -4.07
CA TYR A 477 -16.33 11.81 -3.64
C TYR A 477 -15.34 11.72 -4.81
N VAL A 478 -15.74 11.13 -5.94
CA VAL A 478 -14.89 11.04 -7.13
C VAL A 478 -15.06 12.27 -8.05
N SER A 479 -16.30 12.63 -8.37
CA SER A 479 -16.62 13.64 -9.38
C SER A 479 -16.12 15.04 -9.03
N VAL A 480 -16.19 15.45 -7.75
CA VAL A 480 -15.83 16.81 -7.32
C VAL A 480 -14.33 17.08 -7.51
N PRO A 481 -13.40 16.25 -6.96
CA PRO A 481 -11.97 16.41 -7.24
C PRO A 481 -11.62 16.24 -8.71
N ALA A 482 -12.22 15.28 -9.43
CA ALA A 482 -11.95 15.08 -10.85
C ALA A 482 -12.26 16.34 -11.68
N LYS A 483 -13.42 16.97 -11.46
CA LYS A 483 -13.82 18.22 -12.14
C LYS A 483 -12.94 19.40 -11.77
N ALA A 484 -12.56 19.52 -10.49
CA ALA A 484 -11.62 20.55 -10.05
C ALA A 484 -10.25 20.39 -10.73
N CYS A 485 -9.74 19.16 -10.81
CA CYS A 485 -8.48 18.86 -11.47
C CYS A 485 -8.55 19.18 -12.98
N ARG A 486 -9.61 18.74 -13.66
CA ARG A 486 -9.81 19.03 -15.09
C ARG A 486 -9.87 20.53 -15.41
N ALA A 487 -10.38 21.35 -14.50
CA ALA A 487 -10.42 22.81 -14.66
C ALA A 487 -9.03 23.46 -14.62
N VAL A 488 -8.07 22.84 -13.92
CA VAL A 488 -6.67 23.31 -13.82
C VAL A 488 -5.80 22.68 -14.93
N ASP A 489 -6.02 21.39 -15.21
CA ASP A 489 -5.26 20.59 -16.16
C ASP A 489 -6.21 19.92 -17.19
N PRO A 490 -6.42 20.55 -18.36
CA PRO A 490 -7.27 20.00 -19.40
C PRO A 490 -6.58 18.94 -20.27
N GLN A 491 -5.29 18.64 -20.06
CA GLN A 491 -4.48 17.87 -20.99
C GLN A 491 -4.15 16.47 -20.47
N HIS A 492 -3.70 16.34 -19.22
CA HIS A 492 -3.26 15.05 -18.68
C HIS A 492 -4.39 14.14 -18.24
N LEU A 493 -4.10 12.83 -18.18
CA LEU A 493 -5.04 11.82 -17.76
C LEU A 493 -5.30 11.87 -16.25
N ILE A 494 -6.56 11.78 -15.84
CA ILE A 494 -6.99 11.49 -14.49
C ILE A 494 -7.01 9.96 -14.35
N LEU A 495 -6.03 9.42 -13.63
CA LEU A 495 -5.73 7.99 -13.60
C LEU A 495 -6.61 7.19 -12.62
N GLY A 496 -7.63 7.80 -12.04
CA GLY A 496 -8.53 7.15 -11.07
C GLY A 496 -8.04 7.21 -9.63
N MET A 497 -8.45 6.21 -8.84
CA MET A 497 -8.42 6.23 -7.36
C MET A 497 -7.50 5.19 -6.73
N ARG A 498 -6.92 4.26 -7.50
CA ARG A 498 -6.13 3.11 -7.02
C ARG A 498 -6.89 2.33 -5.94
N TRP A 499 -8.02 1.75 -6.33
CA TRP A 499 -8.82 0.92 -5.42
C TRP A 499 -8.03 -0.33 -5.00
N ALA A 500 -7.94 -0.62 -3.70
CA ALA A 500 -7.25 -1.82 -3.19
C ALA A 500 -7.92 -3.12 -3.66
N TRP A 501 -9.25 -3.12 -3.70
CA TRP A 501 -10.07 -4.07 -4.42
C TRP A 501 -11.44 -3.45 -4.67
N VAL A 502 -12.22 -4.08 -5.54
CA VAL A 502 -13.60 -3.67 -5.81
C VAL A 502 -14.53 -4.80 -5.39
N SER A 503 -15.24 -4.63 -4.27
CA SER A 503 -16.16 -5.66 -3.75
C SER A 503 -17.58 -5.54 -4.31
N ASP A 504 -18.02 -4.35 -4.72
CA ASP A 504 -19.33 -4.14 -5.33
C ASP A 504 -19.38 -2.89 -6.26
N PRO A 505 -20.38 -2.80 -7.16
CA PRO A 505 -20.51 -1.68 -8.10
C PRO A 505 -20.78 -0.32 -7.44
N ASP A 506 -21.30 -0.27 -6.21
CA ASP A 506 -21.66 1.00 -5.58
C ASP A 506 -20.43 1.76 -5.09
N LEU A 507 -19.35 1.05 -4.74
CA LEU A 507 -18.07 1.62 -4.29
C LEU A 507 -17.31 2.38 -5.40
N ILE A 508 -17.61 2.11 -6.67
CA ILE A 508 -16.87 2.69 -7.80
C ILE A 508 -17.62 3.82 -8.51
N ALA A 509 -18.76 4.26 -7.98
CA ALA A 509 -19.58 5.29 -8.62
C ALA A 509 -18.79 6.58 -8.91
N GLY A 510 -18.99 7.16 -10.10
CA GLY A 510 -18.27 8.36 -10.53
C GLY A 510 -16.96 8.09 -11.25
N TRP A 511 -16.61 6.82 -11.50
CA TRP A 511 -15.48 6.44 -12.34
C TRP A 511 -15.50 7.11 -13.73
N GLU A 512 -16.70 7.45 -14.23
CA GLU A 512 -16.90 8.08 -15.54
C GLU A 512 -16.29 9.49 -15.65
N ASP A 513 -15.98 10.14 -14.52
CA ASP A 513 -15.30 11.44 -14.49
C ASP A 513 -13.75 11.31 -14.52
N CYS A 514 -13.21 10.10 -14.49
CA CYS A 514 -11.79 9.79 -14.70
C CYS A 514 -11.53 9.33 -16.15
N ASP A 515 -10.28 9.36 -16.63
CA ASP A 515 -9.95 8.87 -17.98
C ASP A 515 -9.50 7.40 -17.98
N VAL A 516 -8.98 6.94 -16.85
CA VAL A 516 -8.48 5.58 -16.61
C VAL A 516 -9.04 5.08 -15.28
N PHE A 517 -9.50 3.84 -15.25
CA PHE A 517 -9.84 3.15 -14.02
C PHE A 517 -8.58 2.51 -13.43
N SER A 518 -8.37 2.60 -12.12
CA SER A 518 -7.18 2.03 -11.49
C SER A 518 -7.48 1.21 -10.25
N ILE A 519 -6.80 0.07 -10.17
CA ILE A 519 -6.82 -0.84 -9.02
C ILE A 519 -5.39 -1.17 -8.62
N ASN A 520 -5.13 -1.33 -7.33
CA ASN A 520 -3.96 -2.05 -6.85
C ASN A 520 -4.37 -3.52 -6.80
N CYS A 521 -3.56 -4.42 -7.36
CA CYS A 521 -3.96 -5.82 -7.54
C CYS A 521 -2.79 -6.72 -7.18
N TYR A 522 -2.73 -7.07 -5.90
CA TYR A 522 -1.84 -8.10 -5.39
C TYR A 522 -2.49 -9.47 -5.63
N ALA A 523 -2.02 -10.16 -6.66
CA ALA A 523 -2.45 -11.48 -7.08
C ALA A 523 -1.37 -12.14 -7.95
N MET A 524 -1.33 -13.47 -7.97
CA MET A 524 -0.45 -14.22 -8.88
C MET A 524 -0.83 -14.08 -10.37
N ASP A 525 -2.13 -13.92 -10.66
CA ASP A 525 -2.68 -13.67 -11.99
C ASP A 525 -3.78 -12.60 -11.86
N PRO A 526 -3.68 -11.44 -12.54
CA PRO A 526 -4.61 -10.32 -12.39
C PRO A 526 -5.85 -10.42 -13.29
N THR A 527 -5.95 -11.46 -14.12
CA THR A 527 -6.98 -11.55 -15.18
C THR A 527 -8.38 -11.49 -14.60
N LYS A 528 -8.61 -12.16 -13.46
CA LYS A 528 -9.92 -12.21 -12.80
C LYS A 528 -10.35 -10.83 -12.30
N GLU A 529 -9.44 -10.07 -11.72
CA GLU A 529 -9.70 -8.73 -11.19
C GLU A 529 -9.98 -7.75 -12.34
N LEU A 530 -9.26 -7.88 -13.46
CA LEU A 530 -9.53 -7.10 -14.68
C LEU A 530 -10.88 -7.44 -15.31
N ASP A 531 -11.23 -8.74 -15.37
CA ASP A 531 -12.55 -9.19 -15.84
C ASP A 531 -13.66 -8.68 -14.91
N GLN A 532 -13.45 -8.70 -13.60
CA GLN A 532 -14.41 -8.19 -12.62
C GLN A 532 -14.69 -6.71 -12.85
N VAL A 533 -13.68 -5.88 -13.12
CA VAL A 533 -13.88 -4.46 -13.46
C VAL A 533 -14.80 -4.31 -14.68
N ARG A 534 -14.61 -5.13 -15.72
CA ARG A 534 -15.47 -5.12 -16.91
C ARG A 534 -16.89 -5.60 -16.60
N ASP A 535 -17.04 -6.64 -15.79
CA ASP A 535 -18.33 -7.21 -15.38
C ASP A 535 -19.17 -6.24 -14.54
N LEU A 536 -18.51 -5.30 -13.84
CA LEU A 536 -19.15 -4.19 -13.12
C LEU A 536 -19.64 -3.08 -14.06
N GLY A 537 -19.40 -3.20 -15.37
CA GLY A 537 -19.84 -2.26 -16.40
C GLY A 537 -18.89 -1.09 -16.65
N VAL A 538 -17.63 -1.19 -16.20
CA VAL A 538 -16.60 -0.18 -16.49
C VAL A 538 -16.12 -0.35 -17.93
N ASP A 539 -16.48 0.61 -18.81
CA ASP A 539 -15.98 0.67 -20.20
C ASP A 539 -14.86 1.73 -20.32
N GLN A 540 -13.74 1.45 -19.67
CA GLN A 540 -12.55 2.31 -19.65
C GLN A 540 -11.26 1.48 -19.75
N PRO A 541 -10.13 2.12 -20.13
CA PRO A 541 -8.82 1.54 -19.90
C PRO A 541 -8.58 1.35 -18.40
N VAL A 542 -7.91 0.26 -18.04
CA VAL A 542 -7.57 -0.12 -16.68
C VAL A 542 -6.05 -0.12 -16.52
N MET A 543 -5.57 0.53 -15.46
CA MET A 543 -4.18 0.51 -15.04
C MET A 543 -4.06 -0.18 -13.68
N ILE A 544 -3.15 -1.15 -13.59
CA ILE A 544 -2.76 -1.70 -12.30
C ILE A 544 -1.78 -0.73 -11.64
N GLY A 545 -2.20 -0.14 -10.52
CA GLY A 545 -1.43 0.83 -9.77
C GLY A 545 -0.29 0.21 -8.97
N GLU A 546 -0.47 -1.00 -8.45
CA GLU A 546 0.52 -1.74 -7.67
C GLU A 546 0.33 -3.25 -7.84
N PHE A 547 1.46 -3.96 -7.90
CA PHE A 547 1.58 -5.39 -7.68
C PHE A 547 3.03 -5.70 -7.29
N HIS A 548 3.29 -6.85 -6.68
CA HIS A 548 4.65 -7.33 -6.45
C HIS A 548 4.73 -8.82 -6.21
N PHE A 549 5.95 -9.35 -6.15
CA PHE A 549 6.24 -10.70 -5.71
C PHE A 549 7.50 -10.67 -4.85
N GLY A 550 7.50 -11.33 -3.71
CA GLY A 550 8.69 -11.46 -2.88
C GLY A 550 9.06 -12.88 -2.52
N ALA A 551 10.32 -13.05 -2.15
CA ALA A 551 10.92 -14.32 -1.78
C ALA A 551 11.81 -14.12 -0.55
N LEU A 552 12.28 -15.23 0.03
CA LEU A 552 13.06 -15.21 1.28
C LEU A 552 14.52 -15.59 1.09
N ASP A 553 14.93 -15.94 -0.14
CA ASP A 553 16.30 -16.34 -0.49
C ASP A 553 17.27 -15.15 -0.62
N ALA A 554 16.79 -13.91 -0.46
CA ALA A 554 17.63 -12.71 -0.41
C ALA A 554 17.04 -11.61 0.49
N GLY A 555 17.90 -10.72 0.99
CA GLY A 555 17.50 -9.43 1.54
C GLY A 555 16.66 -9.50 2.84
N PRO A 556 15.47 -8.86 2.89
CA PRO A 556 14.56 -8.87 4.04
C PRO A 556 14.00 -10.24 4.43
N THR A 557 13.23 -10.27 5.52
CA THR A 557 12.77 -11.50 6.18
C THR A 557 11.28 -11.78 5.97
N ALA A 558 10.61 -10.99 5.13
CA ALA A 558 9.21 -11.15 4.78
C ALA A 558 9.04 -11.07 3.26
N THR A 559 8.08 -11.80 2.71
CA THR A 559 7.82 -11.85 1.26
C THR A 559 7.00 -10.65 0.78
N GLY A 560 6.22 -10.02 1.64
CA GLY A 560 5.13 -9.16 1.17
C GLY A 560 3.91 -9.98 0.77
N LEU A 561 3.02 -9.38 -0.03
CA LEU A 561 1.63 -9.84 -0.19
C LEU A 561 1.52 -11.07 -1.10
N GLU A 562 2.38 -11.19 -2.11
CA GLU A 562 2.44 -12.37 -2.99
C GLU A 562 3.80 -13.06 -2.85
N ALA A 563 3.78 -14.29 -2.35
CA ALA A 563 5.00 -15.02 -2.02
C ALA A 563 5.35 -16.08 -3.06
N VAL A 564 6.63 -16.12 -3.43
CA VAL A 564 7.21 -17.12 -4.32
C VAL A 564 8.52 -17.66 -3.76
N SER A 565 9.03 -18.73 -4.34
CA SER A 565 10.10 -19.53 -3.71
C SER A 565 11.49 -18.86 -3.72
N ASN A 566 11.81 -18.10 -4.78
CA ASN A 566 13.14 -17.55 -4.98
C ASN A 566 13.15 -16.38 -6.00
N GLN A 567 14.31 -15.73 -6.18
CA GLN A 567 14.47 -14.62 -7.12
C GLN A 567 14.16 -14.95 -8.60
N ASN A 568 14.34 -16.20 -9.06
CA ASN A 568 13.93 -16.61 -10.43
C ASN A 568 12.41 -16.72 -10.54
N ASP A 569 11.77 -17.27 -9.51
CA ASP A 569 10.32 -17.36 -9.43
C ASP A 569 9.69 -15.96 -9.35
N ARG A 570 10.31 -15.00 -8.65
CA ARG A 570 9.90 -13.58 -8.67
C ARG A 570 9.91 -13.01 -10.09
N GLY A 571 10.98 -13.27 -10.85
CA GLY A 571 11.08 -12.85 -12.25
C GLY A 571 10.03 -13.50 -13.15
N THR A 572 9.77 -14.79 -12.95
CA THR A 572 8.76 -15.54 -13.72
C THR A 572 7.35 -15.03 -13.42
N ALA A 573 7.03 -14.79 -12.15
CA ALA A 573 5.75 -14.22 -11.71
C ALA A 573 5.55 -12.79 -12.23
N PHE A 574 6.59 -11.93 -12.15
CA PHE A 574 6.57 -10.58 -12.74
C PHE A 574 6.16 -10.63 -14.22
N ARG A 575 6.81 -11.50 -14.98
CA ARG A 575 6.58 -11.63 -16.41
C ARG A 575 5.17 -12.15 -16.70
N HIS A 576 4.75 -13.21 -16.00
CA HIS A 576 3.41 -13.76 -16.11
C HIS A 576 2.36 -12.66 -15.89
N TYR A 577 2.48 -11.93 -14.79
CA TYR A 577 1.54 -10.86 -14.43
C TYR A 577 1.47 -9.77 -15.50
N CYS A 578 2.61 -9.20 -15.90
CA CYS A 578 2.64 -8.11 -16.89
C CYS A 578 2.10 -8.54 -18.25
N GLU A 579 2.47 -9.75 -18.71
CA GLU A 579 1.98 -10.29 -19.98
C GLU A 579 0.45 -10.50 -19.96
N HIS A 580 -0.15 -10.87 -18.82
CA HIS A 580 -1.60 -11.01 -18.68
C HIS A 580 -2.33 -9.66 -18.63
N VAL A 581 -1.75 -8.64 -17.98
CA VAL A 581 -2.28 -7.27 -18.04
C VAL A 581 -2.28 -6.76 -19.48
N ALA A 582 -1.17 -6.91 -20.21
CA ALA A 582 -1.08 -6.49 -21.62
C ALA A 582 -2.03 -7.28 -22.53
N ALA A 583 -2.20 -8.58 -22.29
CA ALA A 583 -3.11 -9.39 -23.08
C ALA A 583 -4.58 -8.99 -22.90
N HIS A 584 -4.96 -8.45 -21.73
CA HIS A 584 -6.33 -8.08 -21.42
C HIS A 584 -6.80 -6.83 -22.22
N PRO A 585 -7.99 -6.83 -22.85
CA PRO A 585 -8.43 -5.73 -23.72
C PRO A 585 -8.54 -4.36 -23.04
N ASN A 586 -8.75 -4.32 -21.72
CA ASN A 586 -8.76 -3.06 -20.96
C ASN A 586 -7.39 -2.67 -20.40
N GLY A 587 -6.41 -3.60 -20.33
CA GLY A 587 -5.15 -3.35 -19.62
C GLY A 587 -4.20 -2.44 -20.40
N ILE A 588 -3.84 -1.29 -19.84
CA ILE A 588 -2.94 -0.31 -20.48
C ILE A 588 -1.59 -0.14 -19.79
N GLY A 589 -1.40 -0.78 -18.63
CA GLY A 589 -0.17 -0.70 -17.86
C GLY A 589 -0.29 -1.29 -16.47
N CYS A 590 0.86 -1.59 -15.89
CA CYS A 590 1.01 -2.12 -14.53
C CYS A 590 2.30 -1.62 -13.89
N HIS A 591 2.21 -1.12 -12.66
CA HIS A 591 3.35 -0.56 -11.94
C HIS A 591 3.74 -1.47 -10.76
N TYR A 592 5.01 -1.87 -10.76
CA TYR A 592 5.55 -2.77 -9.75
C TYR A 592 5.91 -2.01 -8.47
N PHE A 593 5.41 -2.46 -7.33
CA PHE A 593 5.68 -1.87 -6.02
C PHE A 593 6.76 -2.70 -5.30
N GLN A 594 8.04 -2.33 -5.33
CA GLN A 594 8.57 -0.99 -5.62
C GLN A 594 10.05 -1.04 -6.05
N CYS A 595 10.68 0.13 -6.21
CA CYS A 595 12.07 0.25 -6.66
C CYS A 595 13.07 -0.46 -5.73
N TYR A 596 13.02 -0.18 -4.42
CA TYR A 596 13.94 -0.73 -3.43
C TYR A 596 13.25 -1.68 -2.46
N ASP A 597 14.00 -2.68 -1.97
CA ASP A 597 13.57 -3.47 -0.84
C ASP A 597 13.23 -2.59 0.36
N GLN A 598 12.23 -3.03 1.13
CA GLN A 598 11.91 -2.38 2.39
C GLN A 598 12.97 -2.70 3.45
N PHE A 599 13.02 -1.91 4.51
CA PHE A 599 13.97 -2.15 5.59
C PHE A 599 13.65 -3.45 6.33
N ALA A 600 14.65 -4.31 6.54
CA ALA A 600 14.45 -5.63 7.16
C ALA A 600 13.82 -5.57 8.57
N LEU A 601 13.97 -4.44 9.28
CA LEU A 601 13.39 -4.23 10.62
C LEU A 601 12.11 -3.38 10.62
N GLY A 602 11.58 -3.04 9.45
CA GLY A 602 10.32 -2.32 9.29
C GLY A 602 10.48 -0.90 8.77
N ARG A 603 9.56 -0.53 7.87
CA ARG A 603 9.34 0.83 7.41
C ARG A 603 8.68 1.69 8.51
N PHE A 604 8.33 2.94 8.22
CA PHE A 604 7.58 3.80 9.15
C PHE A 604 6.29 3.14 9.69
N ASP A 605 5.63 2.29 8.89
CA ASP A 605 4.43 1.52 9.27
C ASP A 605 4.74 0.07 9.69
N GLY A 606 6.00 -0.35 9.65
CA GLY A 606 6.45 -1.67 10.09
C GLY A 606 6.60 -2.72 9.00
N GLU A 607 6.31 -2.43 7.72
CA GLU A 607 6.53 -3.41 6.63
C GLU A 607 8.01 -3.67 6.35
N ASN A 608 8.38 -4.92 6.05
CA ASN A 608 9.78 -5.34 5.88
C ASN A 608 10.00 -6.35 4.75
N TYR A 609 9.42 -6.09 3.57
CA TYR A 609 9.31 -7.04 2.48
C TYR A 609 10.50 -7.03 1.50
N ASN A 610 10.88 -8.22 0.99
CA ASN A 610 11.81 -8.42 -0.13
C ASN A 610 11.06 -8.28 -1.47
N ILE A 611 10.75 -7.04 -1.84
CA ILE A 611 9.90 -6.73 -2.99
C ILE A 611 10.56 -5.76 -3.96
N GLY A 612 11.76 -5.28 -3.70
CA GLY A 612 12.49 -4.34 -4.54
C GLY A 612 12.97 -4.93 -5.86
N LEU A 613 13.13 -4.09 -6.88
CA LEU A 613 13.99 -4.40 -8.03
C LEU A 613 15.47 -4.37 -7.64
N PHE A 614 15.80 -3.52 -6.67
CA PHE A 614 17.13 -3.33 -6.11
C PHE A 614 17.10 -3.59 -4.60
N ASP A 615 18.20 -4.15 -4.09
CA ASP A 615 18.41 -4.24 -2.64
C ASP A 615 18.78 -2.88 -2.02
N ILE A 616 18.91 -2.84 -0.69
CA ILE A 616 19.25 -1.62 0.07
C ILE A 616 20.63 -1.02 -0.27
N CYS A 617 21.49 -1.79 -0.95
CA CYS A 617 22.79 -1.38 -1.44
C CYS A 617 22.75 -0.96 -2.93
N SER A 618 21.56 -0.77 -3.50
CA SER A 618 21.33 -0.48 -4.92
C SER A 618 21.89 -1.54 -5.88
N GLN A 619 21.97 -2.80 -5.45
CA GLN A 619 22.31 -3.90 -6.33
C GLN A 619 21.04 -4.46 -6.99
N PRO A 620 21.00 -4.58 -8.33
CA PRO A 620 19.85 -5.17 -9.01
C PRO A 620 19.83 -6.69 -8.83
N TYR A 621 18.67 -7.24 -8.50
CA TYR A 621 18.46 -8.70 -8.49
C TYR A 621 18.56 -9.25 -9.91
N GLN A 622 19.61 -10.03 -10.20
CA GLN A 622 19.94 -10.39 -11.58
C GLN A 622 18.86 -11.26 -12.24
N ALA A 623 18.31 -12.22 -11.49
CA ALA A 623 17.25 -13.11 -11.97
C ALA A 623 15.97 -12.36 -12.34
N LEU A 624 15.51 -11.47 -11.46
CA LEU A 624 14.37 -10.59 -11.71
C LEU A 624 14.65 -9.65 -12.89
N GLY A 625 15.82 -8.99 -12.90
CA GLY A 625 16.19 -8.07 -13.97
C GLY A 625 16.28 -8.73 -15.35
N ALA A 626 16.69 -9.99 -15.44
CA ALA A 626 16.66 -10.76 -16.68
C ALA A 626 15.23 -11.00 -17.19
N ALA A 627 14.30 -11.32 -16.30
CA ALA A 627 12.90 -11.53 -16.64
C ALA A 627 12.17 -10.24 -17.04
N ILE A 628 12.48 -9.11 -16.39
CA ILE A 628 11.93 -7.79 -16.78
C ILE A 628 12.36 -7.44 -18.21
N LYS A 629 13.64 -7.64 -18.54
CA LYS A 629 14.15 -7.40 -19.91
C LYS A 629 13.46 -8.26 -20.95
N GLU A 630 13.19 -9.53 -20.60
CA GLU A 630 12.45 -10.42 -21.49
C GLU A 630 11.00 -9.97 -21.66
N THR A 631 10.34 -9.58 -20.57
CA THR A 631 8.98 -9.02 -20.59
C THR A 631 8.90 -7.83 -21.54
N ALA A 632 9.80 -6.87 -21.41
CA ALA A 632 9.82 -5.65 -22.23
C ALA A 632 9.95 -5.94 -23.73
N ARG A 633 10.69 -6.97 -24.14
CA ARG A 633 10.86 -7.34 -25.57
C ARG A 633 9.57 -7.79 -26.25
N HIS A 634 8.60 -8.28 -25.48
CA HIS A 634 7.38 -8.89 -26.00
C HIS A 634 6.11 -8.13 -25.64
N ILE A 635 6.18 -7.20 -24.68
CA ILE A 635 4.99 -6.57 -24.10
C ILE A 635 4.15 -5.81 -25.12
N ASP A 636 4.79 -5.15 -26.10
CA ASP A 636 4.08 -4.36 -27.12
C ASP A 636 3.28 -5.25 -28.08
N ASP A 637 3.86 -6.38 -28.53
CA ASP A 637 3.17 -7.35 -29.39
C ASP A 637 2.00 -8.03 -28.66
N ILE A 638 2.17 -8.32 -27.36
CA ILE A 638 1.11 -8.89 -26.52
C ILE A 638 -0.01 -7.86 -26.30
N ASN A 639 0.35 -6.61 -25.98
CA ASN A 639 -0.58 -5.50 -25.84
C ASN A 639 -1.35 -5.26 -27.14
N ALA A 640 -0.71 -5.44 -28.28
CA ALA A 640 -1.36 -5.38 -29.59
C ALA A 640 -2.33 -6.53 -29.88
N GLY A 641 -2.30 -7.63 -29.11
CA GLY A 641 -3.01 -8.87 -29.41
C GLY A 641 -2.38 -9.68 -30.55
N GLU A 642 -1.11 -9.42 -30.88
CA GLU A 642 -0.37 -10.07 -31.97
C GLU A 642 0.51 -11.23 -31.48
N ALA A 643 0.78 -11.25 -30.17
CA ALA A 643 1.44 -12.34 -29.47
C ALA A 643 0.65 -12.76 -28.23
N GLN A 644 0.94 -13.95 -27.73
CA GLN A 644 0.43 -14.43 -26.44
C GLN A 644 1.53 -14.36 -25.38
N GLY A 645 1.15 -14.16 -24.13
CA GLY A 645 2.03 -14.37 -22.99
C GLY A 645 2.59 -15.81 -22.98
N THR A 646 3.83 -15.96 -22.53
CA THR A 646 4.52 -17.25 -22.51
C THR A 646 5.08 -17.61 -21.14
N ALA A 647 5.10 -16.67 -20.18
CA ALA A 647 5.51 -16.97 -18.82
C ALA A 647 4.48 -17.84 -18.08
N PRO A 648 4.91 -18.97 -17.47
CA PRO A 648 4.02 -19.82 -16.71
C PRO A 648 3.61 -19.16 -15.40
N LEU A 649 2.45 -19.57 -14.88
CA LEU A 649 2.04 -19.26 -13.51
C LEU A 649 2.97 -20.00 -12.54
N VAL A 650 3.52 -19.26 -11.58
CA VAL A 650 4.41 -19.79 -10.54
C VAL A 650 3.58 -20.36 -9.39
N THR A 651 4.14 -21.31 -8.64
CA THR A 651 3.50 -21.82 -7.42
C THR A 651 3.55 -20.75 -6.34
N GLU A 652 2.38 -20.29 -5.92
CA GLU A 652 2.24 -19.39 -4.76
C GLU A 652 2.63 -20.11 -3.47
N LEU A 653 3.38 -19.42 -2.61
CA LEU A 653 3.68 -19.85 -1.26
C LEU A 653 2.83 -19.07 -0.25
N PRO A 654 2.67 -19.57 0.98
CA PRO A 654 2.08 -18.76 2.03
C PRO A 654 2.86 -17.46 2.24
N MET A 655 2.16 -16.32 2.13
CA MET A 655 2.76 -15.00 2.35
C MET A 655 3.20 -14.79 3.80
N ILE A 656 4.30 -14.06 3.95
CA ILE A 656 4.73 -13.41 5.19
C ILE A 656 4.56 -11.91 4.95
N ALA A 657 3.44 -11.40 5.41
CA ALA A 657 3.08 -9.99 5.33
C ALA A 657 2.45 -9.51 6.64
N TYR A 658 2.57 -8.20 6.82
CA TYR A 658 2.32 -7.39 8.01
C TYR A 658 3.29 -7.67 9.13
#